data_AF-A0A6B3NUK4-F1
#
_entry.id   AF-A0A6B3NUK4-F1
#
_cell.length_a   1.000
_cell.length_b   1.000
_cell.length_c   1.000
_cell.angle_alpha   90.00
_cell.angle_beta   90.00
_cell.angle_gamma   90.00
#
_symmetry.space_group_name_H-M   'P 1'
#
loop_
_entity.id
_entity.type
_entity.pdbx_description
1 polymer ?
#
loop_
_entity_poly.entity_id
_entity_poly.type
_entity_poly.pdbx_seq_one_letter_code
_entity_poly.pdbx_strand_id
1 'polypeptide(L)'
;MTDAFELPVTLVQALVQRATLTPEKVALRFLAEDARDQAVLSYRELDQRARSIAAALQARTVQGDRAVLLFPSGPDYVAAFFGCLYAGVIAVPAYPPESSRTHHQARLVSIIDDAQPRLLLTIDSLHDSLLALDALKAEDAPQLLSVDQLDLSLASAWQVPALTPDDIAFLQYTSGSTALPKGVQVSHGNLVANEVLIREGFGIDLNPDDVIVSWLPLYHDMGLIGGLLQPIFSGVPCVLMSPGYFLARPQRWLQAISDYRGTISGGPDFAYRLCHERVSAAALANLDLSTWRVAYSGSEPIRQDSLDSFAEKFAMCGFEPSSFFASYGLAEATLFVSGSVRGGGIPALALDSSALAQNRAEAGEGSVQMSCGFSQPLHAVQIVEPQQLSVLGDNQVGEIWAAGPSIAHGYWRNPEASARTFVEQGGRTWLRTGDLGFLRDGELFVTGRLKDMLIVRGHNLYPQDLEQTLEREVEVLRKGRVAVFAVDDAGEEGIGIAVEISRNVQKILEPASLIRSLRQVIADACQQAPAVVLLLNPGALPKTSSGKLQRSACRQRLDDGSLDCYARFPDAQAPALNTSAASGEGLHALIARLWAEQLNLAQVAADDHFFLLGGNSIAATQVIARLRDELGLALSVRLLFEAPTLQAFAAVVAQVQADGGVAQGAIAALPRAQALPQSLAQNRLWVLWQLEPASAAYNIPGALRLRGELDEAALASSFQALVVRHESLRTVFADSNGQPVQRILPSLDWQLTQLDLSAETAASVQQRRETEARQPFDLERGPLLRVTLVRLGSEEHQLWVTLHHIIADGWSMNILIDEFSRLYAAACQGQQAQLAPLALHYADYGSWQRQWLEQGESARQLDYWKAQLGDEPAVLDLATDHPRSAQLHKTAAR
;
A
#
# COMPACT_ATOMS: atom_id res chain seq x y z
N MET A 1 47.12 20.31 5.10
CA MET A 1 47.02 21.63 4.46
C MET A 1 45.68 21.66 3.75
N THR A 2 44.68 22.23 4.40
CA THR A 2 43.33 22.45 3.87
C THR A 2 43.40 23.64 2.92
N ASP A 3 43.63 23.37 1.64
CA ASP A 3 43.39 24.36 0.61
C ASP A 3 41.92 24.77 0.70
N ALA A 4 41.64 26.08 0.69
CA ALA A 4 40.29 26.60 0.75
C ALA A 4 39.56 26.20 -0.54
N PHE A 5 39.02 24.98 -0.56
CA PHE A 5 38.27 24.45 -1.68
C PHE A 5 36.95 25.20 -1.76
N GLU A 6 36.89 26.19 -2.64
CA GLU A 6 35.63 26.82 -3.01
C GLU A 6 34.72 25.74 -3.59
N LEU A 7 33.57 25.51 -2.94
CA LEU A 7 32.62 24.49 -3.37
C LEU A 7 32.14 24.82 -4.80
N PRO A 8 32.23 23.88 -5.74
CA PRO A 8 31.80 24.14 -7.11
C PRO A 8 30.28 24.34 -7.17
N VAL A 9 29.83 25.30 -7.98
CA VAL A 9 28.40 25.62 -8.16
C VAL A 9 27.73 24.71 -9.20
N THR A 10 28.50 23.95 -9.98
CA THR A 10 28.01 22.91 -10.90
C THR A 10 28.97 21.72 -10.95
N LEU A 11 28.48 20.56 -11.39
CA LEU A 11 29.35 19.41 -11.65
C LEU A 11 30.33 19.61 -12.81
N VAL A 12 29.99 20.48 -13.77
CA VAL A 12 30.90 20.90 -14.84
C VAL A 12 32.11 21.61 -14.22
N GLN A 13 31.86 22.58 -13.35
CA GLN A 13 32.94 23.28 -12.66
C GLN A 13 33.78 22.33 -11.81
N ALA A 14 33.15 21.38 -11.10
CA ALA A 14 33.86 20.39 -10.32
C ALA A 14 34.86 19.59 -11.18
N LEU A 15 34.41 19.02 -12.30
CA LEU A 15 35.27 18.23 -13.17
C LEU A 15 36.38 19.07 -13.83
N VAL A 16 36.07 20.28 -14.32
CA VAL A 16 37.07 21.20 -14.90
C VAL A 16 38.14 21.60 -13.88
N GLN A 17 37.74 21.91 -12.64
CA GLN A 17 38.68 22.24 -11.57
C GLN A 17 39.61 21.05 -11.27
N ARG A 18 39.08 19.82 -11.18
CA ARG A 18 39.91 18.62 -10.96
C ARG A 18 40.85 18.33 -12.12
N ALA A 19 40.39 18.47 -13.36
CA ALA A 19 41.21 18.29 -14.55
C ALA A 19 42.33 19.33 -14.64
N THR A 20 42.13 20.53 -14.08
CA THR A 20 43.15 21.59 -14.06
C THR A 20 44.14 21.42 -12.90
N LEU A 21 43.64 21.15 -11.68
CA LEU A 21 44.45 21.10 -10.46
C LEU A 21 45.13 19.74 -10.25
N THR A 22 44.48 18.65 -10.63
CA THR A 22 44.95 17.27 -10.42
C THR A 22 44.77 16.41 -11.69
N PRO A 23 45.33 16.81 -12.84
CA PRO A 23 45.04 16.20 -14.15
C PRO A 23 45.34 14.71 -14.23
N GLU A 24 46.44 14.26 -13.61
CA GLU A 24 46.91 12.86 -13.68
C GLU A 24 46.27 11.96 -12.62
N LYS A 25 45.49 12.51 -11.67
CA LYS A 25 44.81 11.70 -10.67
C LYS A 25 43.70 10.89 -11.35
N VAL A 26 43.57 9.63 -10.97
CA VAL A 26 42.51 8.74 -11.46
C VAL A 26 41.15 9.33 -11.08
N ALA A 27 40.33 9.64 -12.09
CA ALA A 27 38.95 10.05 -11.92
C ALA A 27 38.04 8.82 -11.83
N LEU A 28 38.27 7.83 -12.69
CA LEU A 28 37.42 6.66 -12.82
C LEU A 28 38.26 5.41 -13.13
N ARG A 29 37.95 4.32 -12.42
CA ARG A 29 38.37 2.96 -12.77
C ARG A 29 37.14 2.12 -13.04
N PHE A 30 37.02 1.57 -14.24
CA PHE A 30 35.92 0.68 -14.62
C PHE A 30 36.40 -0.77 -14.70
N LEU A 31 35.73 -1.64 -13.94
CA LEU A 31 35.98 -3.07 -13.88
C LEU A 31 34.96 -3.80 -14.78
N ALA A 32 35.48 -4.54 -15.74
CA ALA A 32 34.69 -5.33 -16.69
C ALA A 32 35.05 -6.82 -16.61
N GLU A 33 34.18 -7.67 -17.15
CA GLU A 33 34.40 -9.11 -17.20
C GLU A 33 35.56 -9.49 -18.15
N ASP A 34 35.63 -8.87 -19.34
CA ASP A 34 36.80 -8.96 -20.22
C ASP A 34 37.82 -7.89 -19.80
N ALA A 35 39.09 -8.29 -19.68
CA ALA A 35 40.18 -7.38 -19.35
C ALA A 35 40.36 -6.26 -20.40
N ARG A 36 39.93 -6.49 -21.64
CA ARG A 36 39.98 -5.49 -22.72
C ARG A 36 38.97 -4.35 -22.54
N ASP A 37 37.91 -4.59 -21.79
CA ASP A 37 36.85 -3.62 -21.52
C ASP A 37 37.09 -2.86 -20.21
N GLN A 38 38.18 -3.18 -19.48
CA GLN A 38 38.60 -2.40 -18.31
C GLN A 38 39.16 -1.06 -18.75
N ALA A 39 38.85 -0.01 -17.99
CA ALA A 39 39.34 1.33 -18.28
C ALA A 39 39.80 2.04 -17.01
N VAL A 40 40.84 2.85 -17.15
CA VAL A 40 41.28 3.78 -16.11
C VAL A 40 41.40 5.13 -16.78
N LEU A 41 40.62 6.11 -16.32
CA LEU A 41 40.64 7.47 -16.83
C LEU A 41 41.14 8.41 -15.74
N SER A 42 42.14 9.21 -16.09
CA SER A 42 42.53 10.39 -15.34
C SER A 42 41.49 11.51 -15.47
N TYR A 43 41.54 12.52 -14.59
CA TYR A 43 40.66 13.69 -14.72
C TYR A 43 40.89 14.43 -16.05
N ARG A 44 42.13 14.49 -16.55
CA ARG A 44 42.42 15.08 -17.87
C ARG A 44 41.74 14.31 -19.00
N GLU A 45 41.85 12.99 -19.02
CA GLU A 45 41.26 12.17 -20.08
C GLU A 45 39.73 12.23 -20.07
N LEU A 46 39.13 12.19 -18.88
CA LEU A 46 37.68 12.31 -18.75
C LEU A 46 37.18 13.69 -19.19
N ASP A 47 37.83 14.77 -18.75
CA ASP A 47 37.50 16.14 -19.16
C ASP A 47 37.68 16.34 -20.68
N GLN A 48 38.76 15.81 -21.26
CA GLN A 48 38.98 15.88 -22.70
C GLN A 48 37.86 15.18 -23.48
N ARG A 49 37.51 13.95 -23.10
CA ARG A 49 36.41 13.20 -23.74
C ARG A 49 35.08 13.94 -23.61
N ALA A 50 34.76 14.44 -22.41
CA ALA A 50 33.55 15.20 -22.17
C ALA A 50 33.48 16.46 -23.04
N ARG A 51 34.60 17.21 -23.17
CA ARG A 51 34.68 18.39 -24.06
C ARG A 51 34.53 18.05 -25.53
N SER A 52 35.13 16.96 -26.00
CA SER A 52 34.98 16.52 -27.41
C SER A 52 33.53 16.19 -27.73
N ILE A 53 32.84 15.49 -26.83
CA ILE A 53 31.41 15.22 -26.95
C ILE A 53 30.63 16.53 -26.89
N ALA A 54 30.92 17.40 -25.92
CA ALA A 54 30.22 18.67 -25.76
C ALA A 54 30.32 19.57 -26.99
N ALA A 55 31.51 19.69 -27.59
CA ALA A 55 31.70 20.43 -28.84
C ALA A 55 30.89 19.84 -30.00
N ALA A 56 30.82 18.51 -30.10
CA ALA A 56 29.98 17.84 -31.08
C ALA A 56 28.48 18.09 -30.84
N LEU A 57 28.04 18.13 -29.58
CA LEU A 57 26.66 18.47 -29.22
C LEU A 57 26.34 19.94 -29.55
N GLN A 58 27.19 20.89 -29.16
CA GLN A 58 27.01 22.33 -29.43
C GLN A 58 26.90 22.67 -30.92
N ALA A 59 27.47 21.85 -31.80
CA ALA A 59 27.31 22.00 -33.25
C ALA A 59 25.94 21.55 -33.78
N ARG A 60 25.14 20.83 -32.98
CA ARG A 60 23.89 20.14 -33.38
C ARG A 60 22.68 20.53 -32.54
N THR A 61 22.90 21.17 -31.40
CA THR A 61 21.88 21.48 -30.39
C THR A 61 22.00 22.93 -29.89
N VAL A 62 20.95 23.41 -29.24
CA VAL A 62 20.99 24.66 -28.45
C VAL A 62 20.90 24.35 -26.95
N GLN A 63 21.26 25.31 -26.10
CA GLN A 63 21.15 25.15 -24.65
C GLN A 63 19.70 24.80 -24.25
N GLY A 64 19.56 23.85 -23.34
CA GLY A 64 18.29 23.31 -22.89
C GLY A 64 17.79 22.14 -23.75
N ASP A 65 18.37 21.87 -24.94
CA ASP A 65 18.04 20.67 -25.71
C ASP A 65 18.26 19.39 -24.92
N ARG A 66 17.54 18.32 -25.27
CA ARG A 66 17.62 17.04 -24.57
C ARG A 66 18.32 15.99 -25.41
N ALA A 67 19.14 15.18 -24.75
CA ALA A 67 19.79 14.04 -25.38
C ALA A 67 19.55 12.78 -24.55
N VAL A 68 19.00 11.73 -25.15
CA VAL A 68 18.81 10.44 -24.46
C VAL A 68 20.08 9.63 -24.53
N LEU A 69 20.54 9.14 -23.38
CA LEU A 69 21.74 8.33 -23.25
C LEU A 69 21.35 6.86 -23.27
N LEU A 70 21.74 6.13 -24.33
CA LEU A 70 21.49 4.71 -24.51
C LEU A 70 22.83 3.95 -24.52
N PHE A 71 23.35 3.66 -23.33
CA PHE A 71 24.61 2.95 -23.17
C PHE A 71 24.51 1.86 -22.11
N PRO A 72 25.39 0.84 -22.14
CA PRO A 72 25.74 0.12 -20.93
C PRO A 72 26.40 1.07 -19.90
N SER A 73 26.32 0.74 -18.62
CA SER A 73 27.10 1.45 -17.60
C SER A 73 28.59 1.23 -17.83
N GLY A 74 29.34 2.31 -18.03
CA GLY A 74 30.76 2.28 -18.37
C GLY A 74 31.35 3.66 -18.66
N PRO A 75 32.64 3.74 -19.03
CA PRO A 75 33.35 5.01 -19.21
C PRO A 75 32.73 5.94 -20.25
N ASP A 76 32.19 5.39 -21.34
CA ASP A 76 31.59 6.21 -22.40
C ASP A 76 30.25 6.82 -21.98
N TYR A 77 29.47 6.12 -21.14
CA TYR A 77 28.28 6.72 -20.51
C TYR A 77 28.67 7.91 -19.63
N VAL A 78 29.74 7.76 -18.82
CA VAL A 78 30.24 8.82 -17.96
C VAL A 78 30.67 10.04 -18.78
N ALA A 79 31.48 9.82 -19.82
CA ALA A 79 31.92 10.89 -20.69
C ALA A 79 30.74 11.57 -21.42
N ALA A 80 29.76 10.79 -21.90
CA ALA A 80 28.57 11.33 -22.57
C ALA A 80 27.69 12.14 -21.62
N PHE A 81 27.48 11.69 -20.39
CA PHE A 81 26.72 12.43 -19.38
C PHE A 81 27.35 13.79 -19.07
N PHE A 82 28.66 13.82 -18.78
CA PHE A 82 29.36 15.09 -18.61
C PHE A 82 29.39 15.91 -19.90
N GLY A 83 29.51 15.29 -21.07
CA GLY A 83 29.43 15.95 -22.36
C GLY A 83 28.12 16.72 -22.57
N CYS A 84 26.99 16.15 -22.15
CA CYS A 84 25.70 16.86 -22.14
C CYS A 84 25.75 18.09 -21.23
N LEU A 85 26.20 17.94 -19.98
CA LEU A 85 26.29 19.06 -19.04
C LEU A 85 27.25 20.15 -19.53
N TYR A 86 28.39 19.78 -20.11
CA TYR A 86 29.38 20.68 -20.70
C TYR A 86 28.83 21.40 -21.94
N ALA A 87 27.85 20.84 -22.63
CA ALA A 87 27.18 21.47 -23.77
C ALA A 87 26.00 22.35 -23.37
N GLY A 88 25.54 22.30 -22.11
CA GLY A 88 24.26 22.87 -21.69
C GLY A 88 23.05 22.10 -22.24
N VAL A 89 23.23 20.81 -22.55
CA VAL A 89 22.18 19.89 -23.01
C VAL A 89 21.69 19.09 -21.79
N ILE A 90 20.38 18.99 -21.64
CA ILE A 90 19.73 18.19 -20.61
C ILE A 90 19.95 16.71 -20.92
N ALA A 91 20.70 16.02 -20.07
CA ALA A 91 20.88 14.58 -20.21
C ALA A 91 19.57 13.84 -19.89
N VAL A 92 19.27 12.77 -20.62
CA VAL A 92 18.13 11.89 -20.32
C VAL A 92 18.64 10.46 -20.19
N PRO A 93 19.03 10.05 -18.98
CA PRO A 93 19.41 8.67 -18.69
C PRO A 93 18.31 7.68 -19.05
N ALA A 94 18.61 6.72 -19.93
CA ALA A 94 17.72 5.61 -20.24
C ALA A 94 18.51 4.31 -20.41
N TYR A 95 17.80 3.19 -20.39
CA TYR A 95 18.40 1.88 -20.60
C TYR A 95 18.11 1.39 -22.02
N PRO A 96 19.09 0.85 -22.75
CA PRO A 96 18.85 0.24 -24.06
C PRO A 96 17.90 -0.97 -23.91
N PRO A 97 16.94 -1.16 -24.84
CA PRO A 97 15.99 -2.27 -24.75
C PRO A 97 16.70 -3.62 -24.91
N GLU A 98 16.38 -4.58 -24.03
CA GLU A 98 17.00 -5.92 -24.05
C GLU A 98 16.50 -6.81 -25.21
N SER A 99 15.44 -6.40 -25.89
CA SER A 99 14.82 -7.16 -26.98
C SER A 99 14.09 -6.26 -27.97
N SER A 100 13.95 -6.74 -29.21
CA SER A 100 13.12 -6.13 -30.24
C SER A 100 11.60 -6.29 -30.00
N ARG A 101 11.18 -7.00 -28.95
CA ARG A 101 9.75 -7.17 -28.61
C ARG A 101 9.13 -5.85 -28.16
N THR A 102 7.92 -5.57 -28.64
CA THR A 102 7.20 -4.29 -28.45
C THR A 102 7.09 -3.85 -26.98
N HIS A 103 6.84 -4.76 -26.05
CA HIS A 103 6.73 -4.42 -24.62
C HIS A 103 8.08 -4.06 -23.98
N HIS A 104 9.23 -4.52 -24.50
CA HIS A 104 10.56 -4.10 -24.05
C HIS A 104 10.93 -2.69 -24.56
N GLN A 105 10.25 -2.19 -25.59
CA GLN A 105 10.48 -0.87 -26.19
C GLN A 105 9.52 0.21 -25.69
N ALA A 106 8.32 -0.17 -25.23
CA ALA A 106 7.27 0.78 -24.83
C ALA A 106 7.74 1.86 -23.84
N ARG A 107 8.61 1.48 -22.87
CA ARG A 107 9.18 2.45 -21.92
C ARG A 107 10.10 3.47 -22.61
N LEU A 108 10.97 3.01 -23.51
CA LEU A 108 11.89 3.90 -24.22
C LEU A 108 11.13 4.84 -25.16
N VAL A 109 10.13 4.32 -25.87
CA VAL A 109 9.23 5.13 -26.72
C VAL A 109 8.58 6.24 -25.89
N SER A 110 7.98 5.88 -24.75
CA SER A 110 7.35 6.88 -23.88
C SER A 110 8.33 7.92 -23.34
N ILE A 111 9.59 7.55 -23.07
CA ILE A 111 10.63 8.50 -22.66
C ILE A 111 10.98 9.44 -23.81
N ILE A 112 11.14 8.93 -25.04
CA ILE A 112 11.45 9.74 -26.22
C ILE A 112 10.30 10.71 -26.53
N ASP A 113 9.05 10.23 -26.47
CA ASP A 113 7.85 11.03 -26.74
C ASP A 113 7.69 12.19 -25.73
N ASP A 114 7.97 11.92 -24.45
CA ASP A 114 7.88 12.92 -23.38
C ASP A 114 9.05 13.91 -23.41
N ALA A 115 10.29 13.40 -23.46
CA ALA A 115 11.51 14.20 -23.44
C ALA A 115 11.69 15.04 -24.71
N GLN A 116 11.18 14.58 -25.86
CA GLN A 116 11.42 15.19 -27.17
C GLN A 116 12.92 15.53 -27.38
N PRO A 117 13.79 14.51 -27.35
CA PRO A 117 15.22 14.73 -27.49
C PRO A 117 15.57 15.16 -28.91
N ARG A 118 16.63 15.97 -29.03
CA ARG A 118 17.23 16.32 -30.33
C ARG A 118 18.15 15.19 -30.82
N LEU A 119 18.81 14.52 -29.87
CA LEU A 119 19.83 13.50 -30.14
C LEU A 119 19.62 12.26 -29.27
N LEU A 120 20.03 11.12 -29.80
CA LEU A 120 20.28 9.90 -29.05
C LEU A 120 21.78 9.64 -29.03
N LEU A 121 22.35 9.44 -27.86
CA LEU A 121 23.77 9.18 -27.68
C LEU A 121 23.96 7.70 -27.39
N THR A 122 24.92 7.08 -28.08
CA THR A 122 25.24 5.66 -27.94
C THR A 122 26.73 5.42 -28.24
N ILE A 123 27.15 4.16 -28.17
CA ILE A 123 28.39 3.65 -28.76
C ILE A 123 28.13 2.96 -30.10
N ASP A 124 29.17 2.86 -30.92
CA ASP A 124 29.12 2.29 -32.28
C ASP A 124 28.58 0.86 -32.31
N SER A 125 28.98 0.02 -31.34
CA SER A 125 28.54 -1.38 -31.26
C SER A 125 27.03 -1.56 -31.07
N LEU A 126 26.32 -0.52 -30.61
CA LEU A 126 24.86 -0.52 -30.45
C LEU A 126 24.14 0.23 -31.57
N HIS A 127 24.87 0.94 -32.45
CA HIS A 127 24.31 1.87 -33.42
C HIS A 127 23.26 1.22 -34.33
N ASP A 128 23.64 0.13 -35.03
CA ASP A 128 22.75 -0.58 -35.96
C ASP A 128 21.54 -1.19 -35.23
N SER A 129 21.74 -1.70 -34.02
CA SER A 129 20.68 -2.31 -33.23
C SER A 129 19.61 -1.29 -32.80
N LEU A 130 20.03 -0.06 -32.50
CA LEU A 130 19.13 1.03 -32.15
C LEU A 130 18.41 1.56 -33.39
N LEU A 131 19.11 1.75 -34.52
CA LEU A 131 18.47 2.16 -35.79
C LEU A 131 17.38 1.19 -36.26
N ALA A 132 17.46 -0.09 -35.88
CA ALA A 132 16.46 -1.08 -36.21
C ALA A 132 15.14 -0.94 -35.41
N LEU A 133 15.12 -0.15 -34.32
CA LEU A 133 13.94 0.07 -33.49
C LEU A 133 12.87 0.87 -34.25
N ASP A 134 11.62 0.42 -34.21
CA ASP A 134 10.51 1.08 -34.92
C ASP A 134 10.31 2.53 -34.47
N ALA A 135 10.59 2.82 -33.20
CA ALA A 135 10.58 4.16 -32.61
C ALA A 135 11.51 5.16 -33.32
N LEU A 136 12.55 4.67 -33.99
CA LEU A 136 13.60 5.48 -34.62
C LEU A 136 13.53 5.48 -36.15
N LYS A 137 12.47 4.89 -36.74
CA LYS A 137 12.25 4.85 -38.20
C LYS A 137 11.42 6.01 -38.74
N ALA A 138 10.80 6.82 -37.87
CA ALA A 138 10.02 7.98 -38.28
C ALA A 138 10.92 9.07 -38.90
N GLU A 139 10.40 9.85 -39.85
CA GLU A 139 11.16 10.94 -40.49
C GLU A 139 11.61 12.01 -39.49
N ASP A 140 10.85 12.21 -38.41
CA ASP A 140 11.14 13.16 -37.32
C ASP A 140 11.93 12.54 -36.14
N ALA A 141 12.49 11.35 -36.31
CA ALA A 141 13.24 10.68 -35.25
C ALA A 141 14.52 11.45 -34.84
N PRO A 142 14.89 11.45 -33.55
CA PRO A 142 16.11 12.09 -33.09
C PRO A 142 17.36 11.48 -33.74
N GLN A 143 18.35 12.31 -34.07
CA GLN A 143 19.59 11.83 -34.69
C GLN A 143 20.41 10.99 -33.69
N LEU A 144 20.83 9.81 -34.13
CA LEU A 144 21.72 8.92 -33.37
C LEU A 144 23.19 9.34 -33.55
N LEU A 145 23.93 9.47 -32.44
CA LEU A 145 25.34 9.83 -32.41
C LEU A 145 26.15 8.81 -31.60
N SER A 146 27.09 8.14 -32.27
CA SER A 146 28.08 7.27 -31.62
C SER A 146 29.22 8.11 -31.06
N VAL A 147 29.33 8.20 -29.73
CA VAL A 147 30.28 9.12 -29.06
C VAL A 147 31.72 8.61 -29.05
N ASP A 148 31.90 7.30 -29.13
CA ASP A 148 33.19 6.59 -29.16
C ASP A 148 33.94 6.75 -30.50
N GLN A 149 33.24 7.24 -31.54
CA GLN A 149 33.81 7.53 -32.86
C GLN A 149 34.22 9.02 -33.03
N LEU A 150 33.99 9.85 -32.02
CA LEU A 150 34.30 11.28 -32.10
C LEU A 150 35.81 11.55 -31.99
N ASP A 151 36.32 12.46 -32.80
CA ASP A 151 37.71 12.91 -32.71
C ASP A 151 37.91 13.73 -31.43
N LEU A 152 38.89 13.32 -30.62
CA LEU A 152 39.25 14.01 -29.39
C LEU A 152 39.75 15.44 -29.63
N SER A 153 40.24 15.77 -30.83
CA SER A 153 40.64 17.13 -31.21
C SER A 153 39.49 18.14 -31.11
N LEU A 154 38.23 17.69 -31.17
CA LEU A 154 37.05 18.53 -30.98
C LEU A 154 37.00 19.22 -29.61
N ALA A 155 37.73 18.71 -28.62
CA ALA A 155 37.79 19.32 -27.29
C ALA A 155 38.24 20.79 -27.31
N SER A 156 39.07 21.20 -28.28
CA SER A 156 39.50 22.60 -28.41
C SER A 156 38.42 23.53 -28.96
N ALA A 157 37.36 22.99 -29.57
CA ALA A 157 36.23 23.76 -30.10
C ALA A 157 35.14 23.99 -29.04
N TRP A 158 35.21 23.32 -27.89
CA TRP A 158 34.24 23.45 -26.80
C TRP A 158 34.16 24.90 -26.30
N GLN A 159 32.93 25.41 -26.17
CA GLN A 159 32.65 26.70 -25.57
C GLN A 159 31.97 26.49 -24.22
N VAL A 160 32.41 27.22 -23.19
CA VAL A 160 31.79 27.11 -21.86
C VAL A 160 30.34 27.62 -21.92
N PRO A 161 29.33 26.83 -21.51
CA PRO A 161 27.95 27.26 -21.50
C PRO A 161 27.68 28.23 -20.34
N ALA A 162 26.74 29.16 -20.53
CA ALA A 162 26.28 30.06 -19.48
C ALA A 162 25.17 29.39 -18.66
N LEU A 163 25.56 28.58 -17.67
CA LEU A 163 24.65 27.84 -16.81
C LEU A 163 24.41 28.56 -15.48
N THR A 164 23.19 28.45 -14.98
CA THR A 164 22.72 28.89 -13.67
C THR A 164 22.33 27.68 -12.82
N PRO A 165 22.24 27.80 -11.48
CA PRO A 165 21.79 26.70 -10.62
C PRO A 165 20.39 26.18 -10.96
N ASP A 166 19.51 27.00 -11.52
CA ASP A 166 18.13 26.63 -11.84
C ASP A 166 17.99 25.90 -13.20
N ASP A 167 19.05 25.89 -14.01
CA ASP A 167 19.05 25.15 -15.27
C ASP A 167 18.98 23.63 -15.01
N ILE A 168 18.13 22.95 -15.79
CA ILE A 168 17.95 21.49 -15.70
C ILE A 168 19.23 20.81 -16.18
N ALA A 169 19.84 19.98 -15.33
CA ALA A 169 21.00 19.18 -15.68
C ALA A 169 20.58 17.88 -16.39
N PHE A 170 19.57 17.20 -15.85
CA PHE A 170 19.05 15.96 -16.44
C PHE A 170 17.60 15.67 -16.07
N LEU A 171 16.94 14.83 -16.87
CA LEU A 171 15.62 14.28 -16.58
C LEU A 171 15.74 12.85 -16.06
N GLN A 172 15.48 12.65 -14.77
CA GLN A 172 15.42 11.29 -14.20
C GLN A 172 14.03 10.72 -14.39
N TYR A 173 13.88 9.73 -15.28
CA TYR A 173 12.60 9.08 -15.46
C TYR A 173 12.32 8.05 -14.37
N THR A 174 11.21 8.23 -13.65
CA THR A 174 10.80 7.31 -12.59
C THR A 174 10.44 5.92 -13.13
N SER A 175 10.63 4.87 -12.32
CA SER A 175 10.15 3.53 -12.64
C SER A 175 8.62 3.50 -12.51
N GLY A 176 7.91 3.99 -13.53
CA GLY A 176 6.45 3.96 -13.62
C GLY A 176 5.92 2.55 -13.35
N SER A 177 5.32 2.36 -12.17
CA SER A 177 4.72 1.10 -11.75
C SER A 177 3.29 0.96 -12.29
N THR A 178 2.60 2.07 -12.57
CA THR A 178 1.18 2.08 -13.00
C THR A 178 0.83 3.20 -13.98
N ALA A 179 1.77 4.10 -14.32
CA ALA A 179 1.56 5.24 -15.22
C ALA A 179 2.76 5.40 -16.16
N LEU A 180 2.57 6.16 -17.24
CA LEU A 180 3.66 6.59 -18.13
C LEU A 180 4.82 7.18 -17.28
N PRO A 181 6.09 6.82 -17.59
CA PRO A 181 7.26 7.37 -16.91
C PRO A 181 7.21 8.90 -16.85
N LYS A 182 7.51 9.48 -15.68
CA LYS A 182 7.58 10.93 -15.50
C LYS A 182 9.03 11.36 -15.41
N GLY A 183 9.45 12.33 -16.22
CA GLY A 183 10.80 12.90 -16.15
C GLY A 183 10.91 13.91 -15.01
N VAL A 184 11.60 13.56 -13.92
CA VAL A 184 11.90 14.50 -12.82
C VAL A 184 12.92 15.53 -13.30
N GLN A 185 12.61 16.82 -13.13
CA GLN A 185 13.49 17.93 -13.51
C GLN A 185 14.56 18.15 -12.44
N VAL A 186 15.74 17.58 -12.62
CA VAL A 186 16.85 17.76 -11.69
C VAL A 186 17.75 18.90 -12.18
N SER A 187 17.83 19.99 -11.41
CA SER A 187 18.66 21.14 -11.74
C SER A 187 20.12 20.97 -11.32
N HIS A 188 21.00 21.82 -11.86
CA HIS A 188 22.39 21.88 -11.42
C HIS A 188 22.51 22.22 -9.92
N GLY A 189 21.65 23.10 -9.42
CA GLY A 189 21.57 23.47 -8.01
C GLY A 189 21.09 22.32 -7.13
N ASN A 190 20.09 21.55 -7.59
CA ASN A 190 19.63 20.37 -6.87
C ASN A 190 20.74 19.34 -6.70
N LEU A 191 21.51 19.08 -7.78
CA LEU A 191 22.66 18.19 -7.74
C LEU A 191 23.67 18.66 -6.70
N VAL A 192 24.18 19.89 -6.82
CA VAL A 192 25.20 20.39 -5.88
C VAL A 192 24.70 20.34 -4.43
N ALA A 193 23.44 20.69 -4.18
CA ALA A 193 22.85 20.60 -2.86
C ALA A 193 22.87 19.16 -2.32
N ASN A 194 22.54 18.15 -3.14
CA ASN A 194 22.57 16.76 -2.71
C ASN A 194 24.00 16.20 -2.58
N GLU A 195 24.93 16.58 -3.45
CA GLU A 195 26.34 16.16 -3.36
C GLU A 195 27.02 16.71 -2.09
N VAL A 196 26.67 17.93 -1.67
CA VAL A 196 27.08 18.47 -0.36
C VAL A 196 26.49 17.64 0.78
N LEU A 197 25.20 17.32 0.68
CA LEU A 197 24.50 16.52 1.68
C LEU A 197 25.11 15.12 1.85
N ILE A 198 25.37 14.42 0.75
CA ILE A 198 26.00 13.09 0.76
C ILE A 198 27.44 13.22 1.25
N ARG A 199 28.19 14.25 0.84
CA ARG A 199 29.56 14.50 1.32
C ARG A 199 29.60 14.58 2.85
N GLU A 200 28.74 15.38 3.45
CA GLU A 200 28.65 15.57 4.91
C GLU A 200 28.06 14.35 5.60
N GLY A 201 26.98 13.77 5.06
CA GLY A 201 26.27 12.61 5.60
C GLY A 201 27.12 11.35 5.62
N PHE A 202 27.91 11.11 4.57
CA PHE A 202 28.88 10.01 4.51
C PHE A 202 30.23 10.39 5.13
N GLY A 203 30.45 11.65 5.51
CA GLY A 203 31.69 12.12 6.15
C GLY A 203 32.90 12.05 5.22
N ILE A 204 32.70 12.28 3.93
CA ILE A 204 33.75 12.26 2.90
C ILE A 204 34.73 13.42 3.09
N ASP A 205 34.23 14.54 3.60
CA ASP A 205 35.02 15.69 4.00
C ASP A 205 35.95 15.44 5.20
N LEU A 206 35.69 14.37 5.97
CA LEU A 206 36.44 14.03 7.18
C LEU A 206 37.57 13.03 6.91
N ASN A 207 37.53 12.29 5.80
CA ASN A 207 38.50 11.25 5.47
C ASN A 207 39.12 11.43 4.07
N PRO A 208 40.40 11.87 3.97
CA PRO A 208 41.04 12.11 2.69
C PRO A 208 41.35 10.83 1.89
N ASP A 209 41.32 9.67 2.54
CA ASP A 209 41.65 8.37 1.95
C ASP A 209 40.41 7.63 1.43
N ASP A 210 39.27 8.30 1.34
CA ASP A 210 38.03 7.67 0.88
C ASP A 210 38.12 7.17 -0.55
N VAL A 211 37.49 6.02 -0.79
CA VAL A 211 37.35 5.39 -2.10
C VAL A 211 35.91 4.91 -2.23
N ILE A 212 35.22 5.38 -3.28
CA ILE A 212 33.85 4.97 -3.59
C ILE A 212 33.89 3.81 -4.58
N VAL A 213 33.30 2.68 -4.19
CA VAL A 213 33.11 1.51 -5.06
C VAL A 213 31.63 1.35 -5.36
N SER A 214 31.23 1.23 -6.62
CA SER A 214 29.83 1.06 -7.00
C SER A 214 29.65 0.13 -8.20
N TRP A 215 28.59 -0.66 -8.18
CA TRP A 215 28.13 -1.48 -9.30
C TRP A 215 26.76 -1.02 -9.82
N LEU A 216 26.19 0.01 -9.19
CA LEU A 216 24.83 0.45 -9.43
C LEU A 216 24.67 1.02 -10.84
N PRO A 217 23.51 0.79 -11.47
CA PRO A 217 23.26 1.26 -12.83
C PRO A 217 23.31 2.80 -12.90
N LEU A 218 24.11 3.33 -13.82
CA LEU A 218 24.32 4.78 -13.97
C LEU A 218 23.12 5.52 -14.55
N TYR A 219 22.12 4.81 -15.06
CA TYR A 219 20.86 5.39 -15.53
C TYR A 219 19.78 5.48 -14.44
N HIS A 220 20.11 5.09 -13.20
CA HIS A 220 19.30 5.32 -12.00
C HIS A 220 20.04 6.29 -11.07
N ASP A 221 19.27 7.10 -10.35
CA ASP A 221 19.73 8.13 -9.42
C ASP A 221 20.80 7.66 -8.42
N MET A 222 20.62 6.52 -7.75
CA MET A 222 21.56 6.02 -6.74
C MET A 222 22.92 5.65 -7.33
N GLY A 223 22.94 5.13 -8.56
CA GLY A 223 24.19 4.82 -9.27
C GLY A 223 24.83 6.06 -9.87
N LEU A 224 24.03 6.93 -10.47
CA LEU A 224 24.48 8.19 -11.07
C LEU A 224 25.02 9.14 -10.01
N ILE A 225 24.18 9.60 -9.09
CA ILE A 225 24.51 10.64 -8.10
C ILE A 225 25.51 10.08 -7.08
N GLY A 226 25.10 9.07 -6.30
CA GLY A 226 25.94 8.53 -5.22
C GLY A 226 27.17 7.75 -5.70
N GLY A 227 27.06 7.02 -6.82
CA GLY A 227 28.13 6.17 -7.33
C GLY A 227 29.16 6.89 -8.21
N LEU A 228 28.72 7.83 -9.06
CA LEU A 228 29.57 8.49 -10.06
C LEU A 228 29.82 9.96 -9.76
N LEU A 229 28.77 10.74 -9.48
CA LEU A 229 28.89 12.20 -9.37
C LEU A 229 29.56 12.60 -8.04
N GLN A 230 29.21 11.94 -6.94
CA GLN A 230 29.82 12.17 -5.62
C GLN A 230 31.35 12.04 -5.57
N PRO A 231 31.97 10.96 -6.09
CA PRO A 231 33.42 10.88 -6.06
C PRO A 231 34.09 11.97 -6.91
N ILE A 232 33.49 12.37 -8.03
CA ILE A 232 34.00 13.45 -8.88
C ILE A 232 33.88 14.81 -8.16
N PHE A 233 32.72 15.09 -7.56
CA PHE A 233 32.48 16.29 -6.77
C PHE A 233 33.47 16.40 -5.60
N SER A 234 33.61 15.33 -4.82
CA SER A 234 34.48 15.28 -3.65
C SER A 234 35.97 15.13 -3.97
N GLY A 235 36.31 14.70 -5.19
CA GLY A 235 37.70 14.48 -5.61
C GLY A 235 38.32 13.19 -5.08
N VAL A 236 37.50 12.18 -4.75
CA VAL A 236 37.91 10.88 -4.23
C VAL A 236 37.89 9.83 -5.35
N PRO A 237 38.77 8.80 -5.30
CA PRO A 237 38.77 7.74 -6.31
C PRO A 237 37.41 7.04 -6.48
N CYS A 238 37.02 6.85 -7.74
CA CYS A 238 35.81 6.14 -8.15
C CYS A 238 36.16 4.80 -8.80
N VAL A 239 35.63 3.70 -8.27
CA VAL A 239 35.73 2.36 -8.86
C VAL A 239 34.34 1.88 -9.23
N LEU A 240 34.08 1.74 -10.52
CA LEU A 240 32.79 1.30 -11.05
C LEU A 240 32.89 -0.10 -11.65
N MET A 241 31.77 -0.83 -11.64
CA MET A 241 31.56 -2.01 -12.47
C MET A 241 30.12 -2.04 -13.00
N SER A 242 29.86 -2.86 -14.01
CA SER A 242 28.49 -2.96 -14.53
C SER A 242 27.57 -3.74 -13.56
N PRO A 243 26.27 -3.39 -13.50
CA PRO A 243 25.30 -4.15 -12.72
C PRO A 243 25.24 -5.62 -13.13
N GLY A 244 25.33 -5.89 -14.44
CA GLY A 244 25.37 -7.26 -14.98
C GLY A 244 26.56 -8.06 -14.44
N TYR A 245 27.74 -7.43 -14.31
CA TYR A 245 28.92 -8.10 -13.77
C TYR A 245 28.75 -8.45 -12.28
N PHE A 246 28.20 -7.53 -11.47
CA PHE A 246 27.85 -7.82 -10.08
C PHE A 246 26.81 -8.95 -9.97
N LEU A 247 25.70 -8.87 -10.71
CA LEU A 247 24.64 -9.87 -10.64
C LEU A 247 25.13 -11.27 -11.03
N ALA A 248 26.01 -11.37 -12.02
CA ALA A 248 26.62 -12.62 -12.44
C ALA A 248 27.68 -13.13 -11.43
N ARG A 249 28.44 -12.22 -10.82
CA ARG A 249 29.61 -12.52 -9.97
C ARG A 249 29.63 -11.61 -8.72
N PRO A 250 28.73 -11.79 -7.74
CA PRO A 250 28.61 -10.87 -6.60
C PRO A 250 29.88 -10.76 -5.73
N GLN A 251 30.71 -11.80 -5.72
CA GLN A 251 32.04 -11.77 -5.07
C GLN A 251 32.97 -10.67 -5.61
N ARG A 252 32.79 -10.23 -6.86
CA ARG A 252 33.64 -9.20 -7.48
C ARG A 252 33.45 -7.82 -6.87
N TRP A 253 32.24 -7.53 -6.38
CA TRP A 253 31.99 -6.29 -5.64
C TRP A 253 32.82 -6.22 -4.36
N LEU A 254 32.79 -7.31 -3.57
CA LEU A 254 33.58 -7.42 -2.34
C LEU A 254 35.09 -7.43 -2.63
N GLN A 255 35.52 -8.09 -3.70
CA GLN A 255 36.92 -8.07 -4.12
C GLN A 255 37.36 -6.66 -4.52
N ALA A 256 36.51 -5.89 -5.21
CA ALA A 256 36.83 -4.51 -5.54
C ALA A 256 36.96 -3.63 -4.30
N ILE A 257 36.09 -3.83 -3.30
CA ILE A 257 36.23 -3.16 -1.99
C ILE A 257 37.57 -3.53 -1.34
N SER A 258 37.94 -4.81 -1.34
CA SER A 258 39.20 -5.28 -0.78
C SER A 258 40.43 -4.74 -1.52
N ASP A 259 40.49 -4.92 -2.84
CA ASP A 259 41.66 -4.61 -3.67
C ASP A 259 41.96 -3.11 -3.73
N TYR A 260 40.90 -2.30 -3.72
CA TYR A 260 41.00 -0.84 -3.82
C TYR A 260 40.80 -0.13 -2.48
N ARG A 261 40.71 -0.88 -1.38
CA ARG A 261 40.43 -0.35 -0.03
C ARG A 261 39.22 0.59 0.00
N GLY A 262 38.13 0.13 -0.61
CA GLY A 262 36.85 0.84 -0.68
C GLY A 262 36.34 1.19 0.71
N THR A 263 36.10 2.47 0.96
CA THR A 263 35.60 2.96 2.25
C THR A 263 34.09 3.17 2.24
N ILE A 264 33.53 3.49 1.07
CA ILE A 264 32.12 3.76 0.87
C ILE A 264 31.62 2.91 -0.29
N SER A 265 30.60 2.12 -0.02
CA SER A 265 29.93 1.30 -1.03
C SER A 265 28.57 0.86 -0.50
N GLY A 266 27.67 0.46 -1.37
CA GLY A 266 26.35 0.02 -0.94
C GLY A 266 25.40 -0.17 -2.10
N GLY A 267 24.14 -0.42 -1.75
CA GLY A 267 23.08 -0.69 -2.71
C GLY A 267 21.79 -1.06 -2.02
N PRO A 268 20.81 -1.59 -2.75
CA PRO A 268 19.58 -2.07 -2.15
C PRO A 268 19.82 -3.33 -1.31
N ASP A 269 18.92 -3.61 -0.37
CA ASP A 269 18.99 -4.73 0.58
C ASP A 269 19.33 -6.08 -0.08
N PHE A 270 18.76 -6.36 -1.27
CA PHE A 270 18.99 -7.59 -2.01
C PHE A 270 20.47 -7.81 -2.34
N ALA A 271 21.28 -6.76 -2.45
CA ALA A 271 22.69 -6.88 -2.79
C ALA A 271 23.48 -7.58 -1.68
N TYR A 272 23.22 -7.21 -0.43
CA TYR A 272 23.78 -7.86 0.76
C TYR A 272 23.34 -9.32 0.83
N ARG A 273 22.04 -9.57 0.65
CA ARG A 273 21.51 -10.94 0.59
C ARG A 273 22.10 -11.77 -0.53
N LEU A 274 22.27 -11.22 -1.74
CA LEU A 274 22.87 -11.92 -2.87
C LEU A 274 24.32 -12.31 -2.59
N CYS A 275 25.10 -11.42 -1.97
CA CYS A 275 26.46 -11.73 -1.51
C CYS A 275 26.45 -12.84 -0.46
N HIS A 276 25.54 -12.77 0.52
CA HIS A 276 25.37 -13.84 1.50
C HIS A 276 25.02 -15.19 0.84
N GLU A 277 24.11 -15.22 -0.13
CA GLU A 277 23.68 -16.46 -0.78
C GLU A 277 24.72 -17.06 -1.74
N ARG A 278 25.50 -16.23 -2.45
CA ARG A 278 26.31 -16.67 -3.61
C ARG A 278 27.82 -16.70 -3.39
N VAL A 279 28.34 -15.98 -2.40
CA VAL A 279 29.79 -15.97 -2.13
C VAL A 279 30.15 -17.24 -1.33
N SER A 280 31.11 -18.02 -1.80
CA SER A 280 31.52 -19.25 -1.11
C SER A 280 32.46 -18.97 0.06
N ALA A 281 32.55 -19.88 1.03
CA ALA A 281 33.47 -19.75 2.17
C ALA A 281 34.95 -19.64 1.71
N ALA A 282 35.32 -20.31 0.62
CA ALA A 282 36.68 -20.25 0.07
C ALA A 282 37.03 -18.85 -0.48
N ALA A 283 36.03 -18.11 -0.98
CA ALA A 283 36.25 -16.75 -1.48
C ALA A 283 36.53 -15.75 -0.33
N LEU A 284 36.08 -16.04 0.90
CA LEU A 284 36.25 -15.17 2.06
C LEU A 284 37.72 -15.00 2.48
N ALA A 285 38.55 -16.02 2.26
CA ALA A 285 39.95 -16.03 2.71
C ALA A 285 40.83 -14.95 2.04
N ASN A 286 40.38 -14.39 0.92
CA ASN A 286 41.13 -13.38 0.15
C ASN A 286 40.49 -11.99 0.20
N LEU A 287 39.55 -11.76 1.12
CA LEU A 287 38.84 -10.49 1.27
C LEU A 287 39.25 -9.78 2.55
N ASP A 288 39.54 -8.48 2.43
CA ASP A 288 39.68 -7.53 3.53
C ASP A 288 38.64 -6.41 3.36
N LEU A 289 37.63 -6.42 4.22
CA LEU A 289 36.52 -5.46 4.26
C LEU A 289 36.64 -4.48 5.44
N SER A 290 37.78 -4.50 6.17
CA SER A 290 38.00 -3.64 7.36
C SER A 290 38.02 -2.15 7.07
N THR A 291 38.16 -1.76 5.82
CA THR A 291 38.15 -0.35 5.38
C THR A 291 36.74 0.17 5.07
N TRP A 292 35.77 -0.72 4.92
CA TRP A 292 34.40 -0.38 4.52
C TRP A 292 33.63 0.23 5.69
N ARG A 293 33.70 1.56 5.81
CA ARG A 293 33.12 2.36 6.90
C ARG A 293 31.68 2.82 6.67
N VAL A 294 31.23 2.90 5.42
CA VAL A 294 29.84 3.24 5.06
C VAL A 294 29.34 2.23 4.05
N ALA A 295 28.58 1.25 4.56
CA ALA A 295 27.82 0.24 3.83
C ALA A 295 26.38 0.71 3.69
N TYR A 296 26.11 1.58 2.72
CA TYR A 296 24.78 2.19 2.63
C TYR A 296 23.73 1.20 2.12
N SER A 297 22.56 1.19 2.74
CA SER A 297 21.40 0.39 2.32
C SER A 297 20.19 1.30 2.13
N GLY A 298 19.46 1.11 1.03
CA GLY A 298 18.32 1.96 0.72
C GLY A 298 17.64 1.62 -0.60
N SER A 299 16.72 2.46 -1.01
CA SER A 299 15.98 2.36 -2.29
C SER A 299 14.99 1.17 -2.40
N GLU A 300 14.98 0.26 -1.43
CA GLU A 300 13.96 -0.74 -1.12
C GLU A 300 13.91 -0.94 0.42
N PRO A 301 12.89 -1.63 0.97
CA PRO A 301 12.82 -1.89 2.41
C PRO A 301 14.08 -2.61 2.91
N ILE A 302 14.73 -2.02 3.92
CA ILE A 302 15.90 -2.59 4.58
C ILE A 302 15.43 -3.71 5.51
N ARG A 303 16.11 -4.86 5.51
CA ARG A 303 15.68 -6.02 6.31
C ARG A 303 16.74 -6.42 7.32
N GLN A 304 16.35 -6.50 8.59
CA GLN A 304 17.23 -6.90 9.69
C GLN A 304 17.94 -8.23 9.41
N ASP A 305 17.18 -9.25 8.97
CA ASP A 305 17.70 -10.59 8.72
C ASP A 305 18.77 -10.64 7.60
N SER A 306 18.63 -9.80 6.59
CA SER A 306 19.59 -9.70 5.48
C SER A 306 20.88 -9.01 5.92
N LEU A 307 20.79 -7.97 6.75
CA LEU A 307 21.96 -7.29 7.30
C LEU A 307 22.72 -8.15 8.30
N ASP A 308 22.00 -8.82 9.21
CA ASP A 308 22.60 -9.70 10.24
C ASP A 308 23.35 -10.87 9.59
N SER A 309 22.72 -11.55 8.63
CA SER A 309 23.33 -12.69 7.93
C SER A 309 24.52 -12.28 7.06
N PHE A 310 24.50 -11.08 6.47
CA PHE A 310 25.66 -10.53 5.78
C PHE A 310 26.79 -10.25 6.77
N ALA A 311 26.53 -9.51 7.84
CA ALA A 311 27.54 -9.13 8.80
C ALA A 311 28.19 -10.35 9.48
N GLU A 312 27.40 -11.34 9.89
CA GLU A 312 27.90 -12.59 10.47
C GLU A 312 28.85 -13.32 9.51
N LYS A 313 28.45 -13.45 8.24
CA LYS A 313 29.25 -14.17 7.24
C LYS A 313 30.57 -13.46 6.92
N PHE A 314 30.57 -12.14 6.86
CA PHE A 314 31.73 -11.34 6.46
C PHE A 314 32.53 -10.76 7.62
N ALA A 315 32.18 -11.09 8.87
CA ALA A 315 32.91 -10.68 10.07
C ALA A 315 34.39 -11.10 10.04
N MET A 316 34.70 -12.31 9.55
CA MET A 316 36.10 -12.78 9.42
C MET A 316 36.91 -11.99 8.38
N CYS A 317 36.24 -11.30 7.45
CA CYS A 317 36.87 -10.41 6.49
C CYS A 317 37.07 -9.00 7.08
N GLY A 318 36.70 -8.75 8.35
CA GLY A 318 36.84 -7.45 9.00
C GLY A 318 35.64 -6.50 8.79
N PHE A 319 34.53 -6.96 8.23
CA PHE A 319 33.31 -6.16 8.13
C PHE A 319 32.65 -5.98 9.50
N GLU A 320 32.23 -4.75 9.83
CA GLU A 320 31.55 -4.44 11.09
C GLU A 320 30.08 -4.02 10.85
N PRO A 321 29.10 -4.52 11.63
CA PRO A 321 27.70 -4.10 11.52
C PRO A 321 27.48 -2.59 11.72
N SER A 322 28.35 -1.92 12.48
CA SER A 322 28.38 -0.47 12.69
C SER A 322 28.58 0.32 11.39
N SER A 323 29.16 -0.30 10.36
CA SER A 323 29.37 0.31 9.04
C SER A 323 28.08 0.44 8.24
N PHE A 324 27.00 -0.29 8.57
CA PHE A 324 25.74 -0.13 7.87
C PHE A 324 25.18 1.28 8.04
N PHE A 325 24.65 1.83 6.94
CA PHE A 325 24.12 3.19 6.90
C PHE A 325 22.81 3.24 6.13
N ALA A 326 21.68 3.60 6.76
CA ALA A 326 20.44 3.74 6.02
C ALA A 326 20.50 4.98 5.13
N SER A 327 20.03 4.87 3.90
CA SER A 327 19.96 5.97 2.93
C SER A 327 18.57 6.03 2.33
N TYR A 328 17.79 7.02 2.73
CA TYR A 328 16.43 7.22 2.24
C TYR A 328 16.33 8.49 1.38
N GLY A 329 15.56 8.35 0.31
CA GLY A 329 15.17 9.40 -0.62
C GLY A 329 14.74 8.82 -1.97
N LEU A 330 14.47 9.70 -2.92
CA LEU A 330 13.81 9.42 -4.18
C LEU A 330 14.31 10.36 -5.27
N ALA A 331 13.98 10.06 -6.53
CA ALA A 331 14.40 10.85 -7.69
C ALA A 331 13.97 12.32 -7.56
N GLU A 332 12.74 12.57 -7.09
CA GLU A 332 12.17 13.90 -6.84
C GLU A 332 12.89 14.69 -5.75
N ALA A 333 13.69 14.02 -4.91
CA ALA A 333 14.55 14.65 -3.91
C ALA A 333 16.02 14.72 -4.32
N THR A 334 16.33 14.32 -5.55
CA THR A 334 17.70 14.20 -6.06
C THR A 334 18.53 13.21 -5.24
N LEU A 335 17.96 12.04 -4.93
CA LEU A 335 18.57 10.89 -4.21
C LEU A 335 18.42 10.85 -2.69
N PHE A 336 19.06 11.73 -1.92
CA PHE A 336 19.25 11.54 -0.47
C PHE A 336 18.57 12.64 0.37
N VAL A 337 17.83 12.27 1.42
CA VAL A 337 17.18 13.23 2.36
C VAL A 337 17.32 12.87 3.83
N SER A 338 17.37 11.58 4.16
CA SER A 338 17.58 11.11 5.53
C SER A 338 18.51 9.90 5.57
N GLY A 339 19.28 9.78 6.65
CA GLY A 339 20.21 8.68 6.82
C GLY A 339 20.70 8.48 8.25
N SER A 340 21.27 7.31 8.52
CA SER A 340 21.70 6.88 9.87
C SER A 340 22.90 7.69 10.38
N VAL A 341 23.24 7.49 11.65
CA VAL A 341 24.49 8.02 12.21
C VAL A 341 25.64 7.09 11.81
N ARG A 342 26.71 7.65 11.21
CA ARG A 342 27.90 6.89 10.80
C ARG A 342 28.51 6.14 11.99
N GLY A 343 28.83 4.86 11.79
CA GLY A 343 29.38 4.00 12.84
C GLY A 343 28.35 3.52 13.86
N GLY A 344 27.07 3.89 13.73
CA GLY A 344 25.98 3.45 14.61
C GLY A 344 25.21 2.22 14.11
N GLY A 345 25.46 1.78 12.87
CA GLY A 345 24.62 0.77 12.21
C GLY A 345 23.21 1.28 11.89
N ILE A 346 22.31 0.35 11.57
CA ILE A 346 20.90 0.63 11.27
C ILE A 346 20.03 -0.01 12.36
N PRO A 347 19.42 0.78 13.26
CA PRO A 347 18.54 0.26 14.30
C PRO A 347 17.29 -0.44 13.75
N ALA A 348 16.83 -1.46 14.48
CA ALA A 348 15.57 -2.15 14.26
C ALA A 348 14.59 -1.83 15.39
N LEU A 349 13.32 -1.61 15.06
CA LEU A 349 12.25 -1.30 16.01
C LEU A 349 11.13 -2.34 15.89
N ALA A 350 10.86 -3.04 16.99
CA ALA A 350 9.74 -3.98 17.09
C ALA A 350 8.44 -3.24 17.47
N LEU A 351 7.39 -3.48 16.68
CA LEU A 351 6.10 -2.82 16.78
C LEU A 351 4.96 -3.84 16.89
N ASP A 352 3.90 -3.44 17.59
CA ASP A 352 2.63 -4.15 17.59
C ASP A 352 1.96 -4.05 16.21
N SER A 353 1.66 -5.20 15.60
CA SER A 353 1.09 -5.24 14.25
C SER A 353 -0.34 -4.71 14.16
N SER A 354 -1.13 -4.83 15.24
CA SER A 354 -2.51 -4.33 15.29
C SER A 354 -2.54 -2.81 15.39
N ALA A 355 -1.69 -2.22 16.23
CA ALA A 355 -1.53 -0.79 16.33
C ALA A 355 -1.03 -0.20 15.00
N LEU A 356 -0.06 -0.84 14.36
CA LEU A 356 0.50 -0.37 13.08
C LEU A 356 -0.55 -0.40 11.96
N ALA A 357 -1.41 -1.42 11.92
CA ALA A 357 -2.55 -1.50 11.00
C ALA A 357 -3.60 -0.39 11.23
N GLN A 358 -3.58 0.25 12.40
CA GLN A 358 -4.40 1.40 12.78
C GLN A 358 -3.62 2.72 12.76
N ASN A 359 -2.52 2.78 12.00
CA ASN A 359 -1.65 3.94 11.83
C ASN A 359 -0.96 4.44 13.12
N ARG A 360 -0.67 3.54 14.08
CA ARG A 360 0.05 3.86 15.32
C ARG A 360 1.29 2.97 15.49
N ALA A 361 2.45 3.58 15.69
CA ALA A 361 3.70 2.88 15.93
C ALA A 361 3.92 2.65 17.43
N GLU A 362 3.25 1.64 17.98
CA GLU A 362 3.37 1.26 19.38
C GLU A 362 4.38 0.11 19.54
N ALA A 363 5.18 0.13 20.60
CA ALA A 363 6.13 -0.95 20.88
C ALA A 363 5.38 -2.25 21.17
N GLY A 364 5.79 -3.35 20.55
CA GLY A 364 5.14 -4.65 20.70
C GLY A 364 5.82 -5.73 19.88
N GLU A 365 5.13 -6.85 19.69
CA GLU A 365 5.59 -7.97 18.88
C GLU A 365 4.74 -8.09 17.61
N GLY A 366 5.37 -8.38 16.46
CA GLY A 366 4.64 -8.70 15.23
C GLY A 366 5.22 -8.07 13.96
N SER A 367 5.70 -6.82 14.02
CA SER A 367 6.34 -6.13 12.88
C SER A 367 7.70 -5.55 13.30
N VAL A 368 8.70 -5.65 12.43
CA VAL A 368 10.02 -5.04 12.65
C VAL A 368 10.27 -4.01 11.57
N GLN A 369 10.46 -2.76 11.97
CA GLN A 369 10.77 -1.66 11.06
C GLN A 369 12.22 -1.23 11.24
N MET A 370 12.95 -1.14 10.13
CA MET A 370 14.32 -0.65 10.12
C MET A 370 14.33 0.88 10.04
N SER A 371 15.22 1.50 10.79
CA SER A 371 15.43 2.95 10.74
C SER A 371 15.89 3.40 9.34
N CYS A 372 15.29 4.48 8.85
CA CYS A 372 15.75 5.27 7.70
C CYS A 372 16.54 6.52 8.13
N GLY A 373 16.94 6.55 9.40
CA GLY A 373 17.79 7.56 10.00
C GLY A 373 17.11 8.91 10.21
N PHE A 374 17.93 9.95 10.29
CA PHE A 374 17.49 11.30 10.65
C PHE A 374 17.48 12.22 9.44
N SER A 375 16.59 13.21 9.47
CA SER A 375 16.59 14.32 8.52
C SER A 375 17.96 14.97 8.46
N GLN A 376 18.52 15.14 7.27
CA GLN A 376 19.84 15.73 7.10
C GLN A 376 19.79 17.28 7.15
N PRO A 377 20.92 17.97 7.36
CA PRO A 377 20.96 19.44 7.39
C PRO A 377 20.25 20.07 6.19
N LEU A 378 19.43 21.10 6.45
CA LEU A 378 18.61 21.83 5.47
C LEU A 378 17.53 20.99 4.76
N HIS A 379 17.40 19.69 5.07
CA HIS A 379 16.41 18.79 4.50
C HIS A 379 15.41 18.36 5.56
N ALA A 380 14.33 19.12 5.71
CA ALA A 380 13.29 18.82 6.68
C ALA A 380 12.47 17.60 6.24
N VAL A 381 12.12 16.75 7.20
CA VAL A 381 11.18 15.64 7.03
C VAL A 381 10.04 15.83 8.01
N GLN A 382 8.81 15.60 7.56
CA GLN A 382 7.63 15.59 8.41
C GLN A 382 6.66 14.50 7.97
N ILE A 383 5.74 14.14 8.85
CA ILE A 383 4.69 13.15 8.58
C ILE A 383 3.36 13.88 8.50
N VAL A 384 2.59 13.62 7.45
CA VAL A 384 1.34 14.33 7.15
C VAL A 384 0.22 13.33 6.90
N GLU A 385 -0.96 13.58 7.46
CA GLU A 385 -2.14 12.78 7.16
C GLU A 385 -2.57 13.00 5.69
N PRO A 386 -2.60 11.96 4.84
CA PRO A 386 -2.78 12.11 3.40
C PRO A 386 -4.07 12.83 2.95
N GLN A 387 -5.14 12.79 3.74
CA GLN A 387 -6.46 13.32 3.35
C GLN A 387 -6.73 14.74 3.84
N GLN A 388 -6.46 15.02 5.11
CA GLN A 388 -6.66 16.30 5.78
C GLN A 388 -5.44 17.21 5.67
N LEU A 389 -4.29 16.66 5.26
CA LEU A 389 -3.01 17.37 5.11
C LEU A 389 -2.54 18.04 6.42
N SER A 390 -2.91 17.46 7.56
CA SER A 390 -2.46 17.87 8.89
C SER A 390 -1.14 17.19 9.24
N VAL A 391 -0.22 17.94 9.84
CA VAL A 391 1.04 17.38 10.33
C VAL A 391 0.75 16.48 11.54
N LEU A 392 1.28 15.27 11.51
CA LEU A 392 1.13 14.26 12.55
C LEU A 392 2.28 14.34 13.57
N GLY A 393 1.99 13.91 14.80
CA GLY A 393 3.00 13.81 15.85
C GLY A 393 3.79 12.51 15.78
N ASP A 394 4.75 12.36 16.70
CA ASP A 394 5.56 11.15 16.84
C ASP A 394 4.69 9.89 16.97
N ASN A 395 5.19 8.79 16.41
CA ASN A 395 4.57 7.47 16.37
C ASN A 395 3.20 7.39 15.66
N GLN A 396 2.82 8.41 14.89
CA GLN A 396 1.64 8.35 14.03
C GLN A 396 2.06 8.12 12.58
N VAL A 397 1.44 7.15 11.93
CA VAL A 397 1.75 6.80 10.54
C VAL A 397 1.00 7.74 9.60
N GLY A 398 1.74 8.34 8.66
CA GLY A 398 1.19 9.17 7.59
C GLY A 398 2.13 9.25 6.41
N GLU A 399 1.83 10.12 5.46
CA GLU A 399 2.68 10.38 4.29
C GLU A 399 3.96 11.12 4.70
N ILE A 400 5.10 10.60 4.26
CA ILE A 400 6.40 11.23 4.47
C ILE A 400 6.50 12.40 3.49
N TRP A 401 6.75 13.60 4.02
CA TRP A 401 7.00 14.81 3.24
C TRP A 401 8.44 15.27 3.49
N ALA A 402 9.13 15.66 2.42
CA ALA A 402 10.50 16.16 2.49
C ALA A 402 10.60 17.56 1.89
N ALA A 403 11.43 18.44 2.45
CA ALA A 403 11.68 19.77 1.92
C ALA A 403 13.17 20.10 2.02
N GLY A 404 13.73 20.78 1.04
CA GLY A 404 15.16 21.14 1.05
C GLY A 404 15.66 21.61 -0.32
N PRO A 405 16.91 22.08 -0.40
CA PRO A 405 17.49 22.62 -1.63
C PRO A 405 17.70 21.57 -2.74
N SER A 406 17.76 20.27 -2.41
CA SER A 406 17.84 19.21 -3.43
C SER A 406 16.49 18.75 -3.98
N ILE A 407 15.37 19.26 -3.47
CA ILE A 407 14.04 18.91 -3.98
C ILE A 407 13.89 19.47 -5.41
N ALA A 408 13.53 18.58 -6.34
CA ALA A 408 13.34 18.92 -7.74
C ALA A 408 12.20 19.92 -7.94
N HIS A 409 12.23 20.65 -9.06
CA HIS A 409 11.25 21.70 -9.36
C HIS A 409 9.92 21.17 -9.88
N GLY A 410 9.86 19.90 -10.32
CA GLY A 410 8.66 19.32 -10.90
C GLY A 410 8.93 18.17 -11.86
N TYR A 411 7.88 17.74 -12.53
CA TYR A 411 7.94 16.81 -13.66
C TYR A 411 7.94 17.56 -14.99
N TRP A 412 8.76 17.11 -15.94
CA TRP A 412 8.84 17.60 -17.31
C TRP A 412 7.48 17.55 -17.99
N ARG A 413 7.06 18.68 -18.56
CA ARG A 413 5.79 18.84 -19.32
C ARG A 413 4.53 18.32 -18.61
N ASN A 414 4.54 18.24 -17.27
CA ASN A 414 3.44 17.71 -16.49
C ASN A 414 3.12 18.58 -15.26
N PRO A 415 2.61 19.82 -15.47
CA PRO A 415 2.35 20.76 -14.38
C PRO A 415 1.29 20.26 -13.38
N GLU A 416 0.34 19.44 -13.83
CA GLU A 416 -0.69 18.86 -12.96
C GLU A 416 -0.07 17.86 -11.96
N ALA A 417 0.78 16.94 -12.44
CA ALA A 417 1.50 16.04 -11.55
C ALA A 417 2.48 16.80 -10.63
N SER A 418 3.12 17.85 -11.14
CA SER A 418 4.01 18.70 -10.34
C SER A 418 3.24 19.35 -9.18
N ALA A 419 2.12 20.02 -9.46
CA ALA A 419 1.32 20.69 -8.42
C ALA A 419 0.74 19.73 -7.37
N ARG A 420 0.50 18.47 -7.74
CA ARG A 420 0.07 17.42 -6.79
C ARG A 420 1.19 16.90 -5.90
N THR A 421 2.43 16.93 -6.37
CA THR A 421 3.59 16.28 -5.74
C THR A 421 4.46 17.26 -4.96
N PHE A 422 4.62 18.48 -5.49
CA PHE A 422 5.39 19.57 -4.90
C PHE A 422 4.40 20.63 -4.40
N VAL A 423 4.18 20.67 -3.09
CA VAL A 423 3.12 21.47 -2.46
C VAL A 423 3.71 22.56 -1.59
N GLU A 424 3.10 23.75 -1.63
CA GLU A 424 3.52 24.88 -0.80
C GLU A 424 2.84 24.83 0.57
N GLN A 425 3.65 24.79 1.64
CA GLN A 425 3.15 24.86 3.01
C GLN A 425 4.16 25.56 3.92
N GLY A 426 3.71 26.57 4.66
CA GLY A 426 4.57 27.31 5.59
C GLY A 426 5.70 28.10 4.90
N GLY A 427 5.49 28.53 3.66
CA GLY A 427 6.49 29.29 2.88
C GLY A 427 7.65 28.43 2.35
N ARG A 428 7.44 27.11 2.25
CA ARG A 428 8.41 26.14 1.71
C ARG A 428 7.69 25.18 0.77
N THR A 429 8.40 24.75 -0.26
CA THR A 429 7.99 23.64 -1.13
C THR A 429 8.28 22.30 -0.45
N TRP A 430 7.25 21.48 -0.29
CA TRP A 430 7.33 20.12 0.22
C TRP A 430 7.10 19.11 -0.90
N LEU A 431 7.97 18.13 -0.97
CA LEU A 431 7.80 16.92 -1.76
C LEU A 431 6.94 15.92 -0.99
N ARG A 432 5.77 15.62 -1.54
CA ARG A 432 4.94 14.47 -1.14
C ARG A 432 5.54 13.21 -1.72
N THR A 433 6.18 12.40 -0.89
CA THR A 433 6.94 11.23 -1.36
C THR A 433 6.04 10.09 -1.84
N GLY A 434 4.79 10.03 -1.36
CA GLY A 434 3.89 8.89 -1.51
C GLY A 434 4.30 7.64 -0.70
N ASP A 435 5.41 7.71 0.04
CA ASP A 435 5.80 6.71 1.04
C ASP A 435 5.09 7.03 2.36
N LEU A 436 4.71 5.99 3.10
CA LEU A 436 4.10 6.06 4.42
C LEU A 436 5.16 5.75 5.48
N GLY A 437 5.10 6.44 6.61
CA GLY A 437 6.01 6.24 7.71
C GLY A 437 5.64 7.05 8.94
N PHE A 438 6.48 7.00 9.95
CA PHE A 438 6.35 7.77 11.18
C PHE A 438 7.71 8.30 11.63
N LEU A 439 7.68 9.34 12.46
CA LEU A 439 8.85 9.82 13.20
C LEU A 439 8.78 9.31 14.63
N ARG A 440 9.95 8.98 15.20
CA ARG A 440 10.10 8.68 16.63
C ARG A 440 11.39 9.30 17.12
N ASP A 441 11.28 10.30 18.00
CA ASP A 441 12.43 11.04 18.52
C ASP A 441 13.31 11.64 17.38
N GLY A 442 12.66 12.05 16.28
CA GLY A 442 13.30 12.60 15.08
C GLY A 442 13.87 11.56 14.09
N GLU A 443 13.80 10.26 14.42
CA GLU A 443 14.21 9.17 13.55
C GLU A 443 13.05 8.73 12.64
N LEU A 444 13.33 8.54 11.36
CA LEU A 444 12.34 8.18 10.34
C LEU A 444 12.25 6.66 10.18
N PHE A 445 11.03 6.14 10.17
CA PHE A 445 10.73 4.75 9.85
C PHE A 445 9.70 4.71 8.70
N VAL A 446 10.04 4.02 7.61
CA VAL A 446 9.16 3.85 6.46
C VAL A 446 8.34 2.59 6.65
N THR A 447 7.01 2.71 6.70
CA THR A 447 6.10 1.58 6.88
C THR A 447 5.61 0.99 5.56
N GLY A 448 5.60 1.76 4.47
CA GLY A 448 5.16 1.27 3.16
C GLY A 448 4.90 2.38 2.15
N ARG A 449 4.05 2.10 1.15
CA ARG A 449 3.67 3.07 0.12
C ARG A 449 2.18 3.26 0.09
N LEU A 450 1.73 4.51 0.00
CA LEU A 450 0.30 4.85 -0.02
C LEU A 450 -0.43 4.14 -1.16
N LYS A 451 0.18 4.06 -2.35
CA LYS A 451 -0.40 3.43 -3.53
C LYS A 451 -0.41 1.89 -3.51
N ASP A 452 0.42 1.28 -2.67
CA ASP A 452 0.56 -0.18 -2.58
C ASP A 452 -0.19 -0.74 -1.36
N MET A 453 -0.61 0.12 -0.44
CA MET A 453 -1.36 -0.24 0.76
C MET A 453 -2.70 -0.91 0.39
N LEU A 454 -2.98 -2.05 1.02
CA LEU A 454 -4.23 -2.78 0.85
C LEU A 454 -5.15 -2.42 2.01
N ILE A 455 -6.38 -1.99 1.74
CA ILE A 455 -7.36 -1.71 2.78
C ILE A 455 -8.32 -2.88 2.86
N VAL A 456 -8.14 -3.71 3.89
CA VAL A 456 -8.88 -4.96 4.02
C VAL A 456 -9.64 -4.95 5.33
N ARG A 457 -10.98 -4.96 5.26
CA ARG A 457 -11.89 -4.89 6.43
C ARG A 457 -11.54 -3.73 7.39
N GLY A 458 -11.21 -2.57 6.84
CA GLY A 458 -10.84 -1.38 7.62
C GLY A 458 -9.44 -1.41 8.24
N HIS A 459 -8.60 -2.40 7.90
CA HIS A 459 -7.21 -2.49 8.32
C HIS A 459 -6.28 -2.15 7.16
N ASN A 460 -5.24 -1.36 7.45
CA ASN A 460 -4.19 -1.06 6.48
C ASN A 460 -3.17 -2.20 6.50
N LEU A 461 -3.06 -2.94 5.40
CA LEU A 461 -2.09 -4.00 5.22
C LEU A 461 -1.02 -3.56 4.22
N TYR A 462 0.23 -3.75 4.61
CA TYR A 462 1.37 -3.44 3.77
C TYR A 462 1.88 -4.70 3.07
N PRO A 463 1.96 -4.73 1.73
CA PRO A 463 2.35 -5.93 1.00
C PRO A 463 3.68 -6.56 1.45
N GLN A 464 4.69 -5.75 1.76
CA GLN A 464 5.99 -6.25 2.22
C GLN A 464 5.93 -7.04 3.54
N ASP A 465 5.02 -6.69 4.45
CA ASP A 465 4.87 -7.38 5.73
C ASP A 465 4.25 -8.77 5.49
N LEU A 466 3.29 -8.85 4.57
CA LEU A 466 2.68 -10.12 4.15
C LEU A 466 3.68 -11.00 3.37
N GLU A 467 4.50 -10.39 2.51
CA GLU A 467 5.61 -11.08 1.82
C GLU A 467 6.60 -11.67 2.82
N GLN A 468 7.03 -10.89 3.82
CA GLN A 468 7.95 -11.35 4.86
C GLN A 468 7.32 -12.45 5.72
N THR A 469 6.04 -12.33 6.05
CA THR A 469 5.29 -13.36 6.78
C THR A 469 5.28 -14.67 6.00
N LEU A 470 4.96 -14.63 4.71
CA LEU A 470 5.00 -15.81 3.83
C LEU A 470 6.39 -16.44 3.77
N GLU A 471 7.43 -15.62 3.62
CA GLU A 471 8.83 -16.08 3.58
C GLU A 471 9.31 -16.70 4.90
N ARG A 472 8.73 -16.29 6.03
CA ARG A 472 9.05 -16.81 7.37
C ARG A 472 8.30 -18.10 7.68
N GLU A 473 7.00 -18.14 7.41
CA GLU A 473 6.13 -19.24 7.82
C GLU A 473 6.10 -20.40 6.80
N VAL A 474 6.47 -20.17 5.54
CA VAL A 474 6.47 -21.20 4.49
C VAL A 474 7.90 -21.55 4.08
N GLU A 475 8.47 -22.58 4.71
CA GLU A 475 9.89 -22.97 4.64
C GLU A 475 10.44 -23.15 3.21
N VAL A 476 9.62 -23.57 2.25
CA VAL A 476 10.05 -23.78 0.85
C VAL A 476 10.20 -22.50 0.05
N LEU A 477 9.73 -21.36 0.56
CA LEU A 477 9.85 -20.07 -0.11
C LEU A 477 11.24 -19.49 0.06
N ARG A 478 11.70 -18.80 -0.99
CA ARG A 478 12.96 -18.08 -0.95
C ARG A 478 12.71 -16.61 -0.65
N LYS A 479 13.57 -16.01 0.17
CA LYS A 479 13.51 -14.58 0.50
C LYS A 479 13.63 -13.70 -0.75
N GLY A 480 12.82 -12.65 -0.84
CA GLY A 480 12.70 -11.73 -1.97
C GLY A 480 12.14 -12.38 -3.25
N ARG A 481 11.32 -13.43 -3.13
CA ARG A 481 10.69 -14.17 -4.25
C ARG A 481 9.16 -14.26 -4.12
N VAL A 482 8.59 -13.43 -3.26
CA VAL A 482 7.15 -13.28 -3.06
C VAL A 482 6.76 -11.85 -3.44
N ALA A 483 5.63 -11.69 -4.13
CA ALA A 483 4.97 -10.41 -4.33
C ALA A 483 3.53 -10.49 -3.85
N VAL A 484 3.13 -9.54 -3.01
CA VAL A 484 1.74 -9.33 -2.61
C VAL A 484 1.23 -8.05 -3.27
N PHE A 485 -0.01 -8.05 -3.74
CA PHE A 485 -0.61 -6.91 -4.46
C PHE A 485 -2.14 -6.94 -4.37
N ALA A 486 -2.76 -5.78 -4.61
CA ALA A 486 -4.22 -5.67 -4.68
C ALA A 486 -4.76 -6.37 -5.92
N VAL A 487 -5.86 -7.10 -5.77
CA VAL A 487 -6.67 -7.65 -6.87
C VAL A 487 -8.11 -7.18 -6.73
N ASP A 488 -8.84 -7.13 -7.84
CA ASP A 488 -10.28 -6.91 -7.82
C ASP A 488 -10.97 -8.29 -7.76
N ASP A 489 -11.71 -8.54 -6.68
CA ASP A 489 -12.50 -9.75 -6.46
C ASP A 489 -13.99 -9.38 -6.45
N ALA A 490 -14.64 -9.49 -7.60
CA ALA A 490 -16.06 -9.18 -7.79
C ALA A 490 -16.50 -7.77 -7.33
N GLY A 491 -15.63 -6.76 -7.47
CA GLY A 491 -15.89 -5.38 -7.07
C GLY A 491 -15.43 -5.02 -5.66
N GLU A 492 -14.86 -5.96 -4.92
CA GLU A 492 -14.21 -5.75 -3.62
C GLU A 492 -12.68 -5.84 -3.77
N GLU A 493 -11.93 -5.08 -2.96
CA GLU A 493 -10.46 -5.15 -2.97
C GLU A 493 -9.98 -6.40 -2.22
N GLY A 494 -9.25 -7.27 -2.93
CA GLY A 494 -8.74 -8.53 -2.44
C GLY A 494 -7.20 -8.61 -2.41
N ILE A 495 -6.68 -9.69 -1.83
CA ILE A 495 -5.24 -9.96 -1.74
C ILE A 495 -4.83 -10.93 -2.85
N GLY A 496 -3.87 -10.51 -3.68
CA GLY A 496 -3.18 -11.32 -4.66
C GLY A 496 -1.76 -11.65 -4.22
N ILE A 497 -1.34 -12.90 -4.47
CA ILE A 497 0.03 -13.36 -4.20
C ILE A 497 0.63 -13.94 -5.48
N ALA A 498 1.87 -13.56 -5.80
CA ALA A 498 2.68 -14.23 -6.81
C ALA A 498 4.01 -14.70 -6.20
N VAL A 499 4.33 -15.98 -6.38
CA VAL A 499 5.48 -16.62 -5.74
C VAL A 499 6.34 -17.34 -6.78
N GLU A 500 7.63 -17.01 -6.85
CA GLU A 500 8.56 -17.73 -7.71
C GLU A 500 9.07 -19.00 -7.02
N ILE A 501 8.82 -20.16 -7.64
CA ILE A 501 9.17 -21.47 -7.07
C ILE A 501 10.29 -22.12 -7.88
N SER A 502 11.30 -22.63 -7.18
CA SER A 502 12.43 -23.32 -7.83
C SER A 502 12.03 -24.65 -8.47
N ARG A 503 12.71 -25.05 -9.55
CA ARG A 503 12.44 -26.33 -10.25
C ARG A 503 12.52 -27.56 -9.35
N ASN A 504 13.30 -27.52 -8.28
CA ASN A 504 13.40 -28.65 -7.34
C ASN A 504 12.14 -28.74 -6.48
N VAL A 505 11.64 -27.62 -5.98
CA VAL A 505 10.41 -27.57 -5.18
C VAL A 505 9.19 -27.96 -6.05
N GLN A 506 9.14 -27.47 -7.29
CA GLN A 506 8.10 -27.84 -8.26
C GLN A 506 7.97 -29.36 -8.49
N LYS A 507 9.05 -30.13 -8.31
CA LYS A 507 9.04 -31.60 -8.48
C LYS A 507 8.60 -32.37 -7.24
N ILE A 508 8.70 -31.76 -6.07
CA ILE A 508 8.52 -32.43 -4.77
C ILE A 508 7.15 -32.10 -4.19
N LEU A 509 6.69 -30.85 -4.33
CA LEU A 509 5.43 -30.38 -3.76
C LEU A 509 4.35 -30.26 -4.81
N GLU A 510 3.16 -30.74 -4.44
CA GLU A 510 1.95 -30.53 -5.23
C GLU A 510 1.54 -29.03 -5.20
N PRO A 511 1.23 -28.42 -6.36
CA PRO A 511 0.82 -27.01 -6.41
C PRO A 511 -0.39 -26.68 -5.53
N ALA A 512 -1.41 -27.55 -5.48
CA ALA A 512 -2.61 -27.33 -4.69
C ALA A 512 -2.30 -27.26 -3.17
N SER A 513 -1.42 -28.14 -2.69
CA SER A 513 -0.98 -28.10 -1.29
C SER A 513 -0.23 -26.82 -0.94
N LEU A 514 0.66 -26.35 -1.83
CA LEU A 514 1.39 -25.10 -1.60
C LEU A 514 0.45 -23.89 -1.63
N ILE A 515 -0.49 -23.83 -2.58
CA ILE A 515 -1.52 -22.78 -2.62
C ILE A 515 -2.32 -22.77 -1.31
N ARG A 516 -2.77 -23.92 -0.82
CA ARG A 516 -3.50 -24.02 0.45
C ARG A 516 -2.68 -23.45 1.62
N SER A 517 -1.41 -23.81 1.73
CA SER A 517 -0.51 -23.29 2.76
C SER A 517 -0.33 -21.78 2.68
N LEU A 518 -0.08 -21.23 1.48
CA LEU A 518 0.06 -19.77 1.27
C LEU A 518 -1.20 -19.02 1.70
N ARG A 519 -2.38 -19.55 1.33
CA ARG A 519 -3.66 -18.95 1.68
C ARG A 519 -3.94 -18.99 3.17
N GLN A 520 -3.61 -20.11 3.82
CA GLN A 520 -3.76 -20.27 5.27
C GLN A 520 -2.88 -19.27 6.04
N VAL A 521 -1.60 -19.16 5.69
CA VAL A 521 -0.67 -18.24 6.38
C VAL A 521 -1.17 -16.79 6.31
N ILE A 522 -1.65 -16.33 5.15
CA ILE A 522 -2.21 -14.99 5.04
C ILE A 522 -3.54 -14.86 5.78
N ALA A 523 -4.41 -15.87 5.72
CA ALA A 523 -5.66 -15.88 6.47
C ALA A 523 -5.42 -15.78 7.98
N ASP A 524 -4.41 -16.47 8.51
CA ASP A 524 -4.04 -16.40 9.93
C ASP A 524 -3.46 -15.03 10.28
N ALA A 525 -2.62 -14.46 9.40
CA ALA A 525 -1.94 -13.19 9.63
C ALA A 525 -2.88 -11.98 9.57
N CYS A 526 -3.85 -11.95 8.66
CA CYS A 526 -4.70 -10.77 8.44
C CYS A 526 -6.20 -11.06 8.44
N GLN A 527 -6.63 -12.25 8.89
CA GLN A 527 -8.03 -12.68 8.99
C GLN A 527 -8.78 -12.67 7.65
N GLN A 528 -8.06 -12.73 6.53
CA GLN A 528 -8.61 -12.78 5.17
C GLN A 528 -7.75 -13.68 4.28
N ALA A 529 -8.40 -14.63 3.60
CA ALA A 529 -7.70 -15.45 2.62
C ALA A 529 -7.39 -14.65 1.34
N PRO A 530 -6.26 -14.92 0.68
CA PRO A 530 -5.99 -14.41 -0.65
C PRO A 530 -7.05 -14.87 -1.66
N ALA A 531 -7.51 -13.91 -2.46
CA ALA A 531 -8.42 -14.16 -3.58
C ALA A 531 -7.65 -14.78 -4.76
N VAL A 532 -6.39 -14.36 -4.98
CA VAL A 532 -5.54 -14.88 -6.06
C VAL A 532 -4.21 -15.38 -5.51
N VAL A 533 -3.78 -16.56 -5.96
CA VAL A 533 -2.42 -17.09 -5.71
C VAL A 533 -1.84 -17.62 -7.01
N LEU A 534 -0.64 -17.14 -7.37
CA LEU A 534 0.09 -17.49 -8.59
C LEU A 534 1.42 -18.15 -8.23
N LEU A 535 1.64 -19.38 -8.70
CA LEU A 535 2.93 -20.05 -8.57
C LEU A 535 3.69 -19.91 -9.89
N LEU A 536 4.82 -19.21 -9.85
CA LEU A 536 5.60 -18.78 -11.00
C LEU A 536 6.80 -19.68 -11.28
N ASN A 537 7.16 -19.79 -12.55
CA ASN A 537 8.41 -20.43 -12.96
C ASN A 537 9.64 -19.57 -12.56
N PRO A 538 10.84 -20.18 -12.39
CA PRO A 538 12.05 -19.44 -12.03
C PRO A 538 12.38 -18.33 -13.05
N GLY A 539 12.58 -17.11 -12.56
CA GLY A 539 12.87 -15.92 -13.36
C GLY A 539 11.64 -15.14 -13.82
N ALA A 540 10.42 -15.65 -13.55
CA ALA A 540 9.19 -15.03 -14.01
C ALA A 540 8.69 -13.89 -13.11
N LEU A 541 9.19 -13.77 -11.86
CA LEU A 541 8.78 -12.70 -10.96
C LEU A 541 9.32 -11.34 -11.44
N PRO A 542 8.44 -10.37 -11.77
CA PRO A 542 8.86 -9.06 -12.28
C PRO A 542 9.77 -8.30 -11.32
N LYS A 543 10.94 -7.89 -11.82
CA LYS A 543 11.93 -7.07 -11.11
C LYS A 543 12.52 -5.99 -12.01
N THR A 544 12.98 -4.89 -11.42
CA THR A 544 13.72 -3.85 -12.14
C THR A 544 15.12 -4.34 -12.55
N SER A 545 15.80 -3.61 -13.44
CA SER A 545 17.21 -3.85 -13.77
C SER A 545 18.17 -3.67 -12.59
N SER A 546 17.71 -3.00 -11.52
CA SER A 546 18.40 -2.90 -10.24
C SER A 546 17.97 -3.99 -9.24
N GLY A 547 17.19 -5.00 -9.65
CA GLY A 547 16.78 -6.12 -8.80
C GLY A 547 15.55 -5.93 -7.91
N LYS A 548 14.91 -4.75 -7.92
CA LYS A 548 13.77 -4.41 -7.04
C LYS A 548 12.49 -5.09 -7.50
N LEU A 549 11.65 -5.53 -6.57
CA LEU A 549 10.36 -6.16 -6.85
C LEU A 549 9.36 -5.19 -7.51
N GLN A 550 8.60 -5.65 -8.51
CA GLN A 550 7.56 -4.86 -9.19
C GLN A 550 6.16 -5.45 -8.99
N ARG A 551 5.52 -5.14 -7.84
CA ARG A 551 4.17 -5.62 -7.47
C ARG A 551 3.08 -5.28 -8.49
N SER A 552 3.10 -4.04 -9.00
CA SER A 552 2.14 -3.60 -10.00
C SER A 552 2.31 -4.31 -11.35
N ALA A 553 3.54 -4.68 -11.71
CA ALA A 553 3.80 -5.48 -12.91
C ALA A 553 3.28 -6.92 -12.73
N CYS A 554 3.28 -7.47 -11.51
CA CYS A 554 2.58 -8.72 -11.22
C CYS A 554 1.07 -8.59 -11.48
N ARG A 555 0.43 -7.51 -11.00
CA ARG A 555 -0.99 -7.23 -11.23
C ARG A 555 -1.31 -7.05 -12.73
N GLN A 556 -0.59 -6.19 -13.42
CA GLN A 556 -0.81 -5.93 -14.85
C GLN A 556 -0.63 -7.21 -15.70
N ARG A 557 0.40 -8.00 -15.41
CA ARG A 557 0.66 -9.25 -16.14
C ARG A 557 -0.28 -10.39 -15.77
N LEU A 558 -0.92 -10.31 -14.61
CA LEU A 558 -2.04 -11.16 -14.26
C LEU A 558 -3.26 -10.80 -15.14
N ASP A 559 -3.59 -9.50 -15.22
CA ASP A 559 -4.74 -9.00 -15.98
C ASP A 559 -4.65 -9.30 -17.48
N ASP A 560 -3.44 -9.20 -18.07
CA ASP A 560 -3.19 -9.50 -19.50
C ASP A 560 -2.83 -10.97 -19.78
N GLY A 561 -2.68 -11.80 -18.74
CA GLY A 561 -2.35 -13.22 -18.84
C GLY A 561 -0.90 -13.54 -19.29
N SER A 562 0.01 -12.58 -19.28
CA SER A 562 1.41 -12.76 -19.71
C SER A 562 2.35 -13.26 -18.60
N LEU A 563 1.88 -13.37 -17.35
CA LEU A 563 2.69 -13.87 -16.24
C LEU A 563 2.94 -15.38 -16.39
N ASP A 564 4.21 -15.80 -16.42
CA ASP A 564 4.62 -17.21 -16.57
C ASP A 564 4.40 -18.00 -15.26
N CYS A 565 3.16 -18.48 -15.09
CA CYS A 565 2.73 -19.32 -13.99
C CYS A 565 2.57 -20.78 -14.40
N TYR A 566 2.94 -21.70 -13.51
CA TYR A 566 2.71 -23.15 -13.69
C TYR A 566 1.49 -23.65 -12.90
N ALA A 567 0.96 -22.84 -11.97
CA ALA A 567 -0.30 -23.08 -11.26
C ALA A 567 -0.89 -21.77 -10.74
N ARG A 568 -2.22 -21.72 -10.57
CA ARG A 568 -2.95 -20.55 -10.06
C ARG A 568 -4.20 -20.94 -9.26
N PHE A 569 -4.63 -20.04 -8.39
CA PHE A 569 -5.93 -20.03 -7.73
C PHE A 569 -6.59 -18.66 -7.93
N PRO A 570 -7.89 -18.58 -8.25
CA PRO A 570 -8.73 -19.69 -8.72
C PRO A 570 -8.28 -20.19 -10.11
N ASP A 571 -8.54 -21.45 -10.42
CA ASP A 571 -8.15 -22.02 -11.72
C ASP A 571 -8.92 -21.35 -12.87
N ALA A 572 -8.22 -20.85 -13.89
CA ALA A 572 -8.83 -20.19 -15.05
C ALA A 572 -9.52 -21.18 -15.98
N GLN A 573 -9.13 -22.46 -15.94
CA GLN A 573 -9.64 -23.49 -16.85
C GLN A 573 -10.77 -24.32 -16.24
N ALA A 574 -11.23 -24.01 -15.03
CA ALA A 574 -12.42 -24.62 -14.48
C ALA A 574 -13.65 -24.13 -15.29
N PRO A 575 -14.34 -25.01 -16.04
CA PRO A 575 -15.53 -24.58 -16.77
C PRO A 575 -16.58 -24.06 -15.78
N ALA A 576 -17.11 -22.85 -16.04
CA ALA A 576 -18.34 -22.40 -15.40
C ALA A 576 -19.46 -23.40 -15.79
N LEU A 577 -20.01 -24.13 -14.81
CA LEU A 577 -20.99 -25.16 -15.10
C LEU A 577 -22.42 -24.64 -14.97
N ASN A 578 -23.14 -24.79 -16.08
CA ASN A 578 -24.58 -25.03 -16.11
C ASN A 578 -24.93 -26.06 -15.04
N THR A 579 -25.76 -25.65 -14.08
CA THR A 579 -26.38 -26.51 -13.08
C THR A 579 -27.30 -27.54 -13.76
N SER A 580 -26.77 -28.72 -14.08
CA SER A 580 -27.59 -29.91 -14.35
C SER A 580 -27.85 -30.62 -13.03
N ALA A 581 -29.10 -30.54 -12.58
CA ALA A 581 -29.61 -31.30 -11.45
C ALA A 581 -29.35 -32.81 -11.63
N ALA A 582 -28.44 -33.36 -10.83
CA ALA A 582 -28.34 -34.78 -10.60
C ALA A 582 -29.27 -35.14 -9.44
N SER A 583 -30.38 -35.78 -9.79
CA SER A 583 -31.39 -36.27 -8.86
C SER A 583 -30.85 -37.45 -8.04
N GLY A 584 -30.68 -37.21 -6.74
CA GLY A 584 -30.42 -38.23 -5.71
C GLY A 584 -29.14 -37.96 -4.92
N GLU A 585 -29.10 -36.92 -4.10
CA GLU A 585 -27.87 -36.53 -3.38
C GLU A 585 -27.98 -36.74 -1.87
N GLY A 586 -26.96 -37.40 -1.30
CA GLY A 586 -26.77 -37.47 0.14
C GLY A 586 -26.39 -36.11 0.74
N LEU A 587 -26.52 -35.98 2.06
CA LEU A 587 -26.35 -34.72 2.80
C LEU A 587 -25.07 -33.92 2.45
N HIS A 588 -23.96 -34.62 2.21
CA HIS A 588 -22.69 -33.98 1.85
C HIS A 588 -22.77 -33.20 0.52
N ALA A 589 -23.43 -33.74 -0.50
CA ALA A 589 -23.53 -33.09 -1.81
C ALA A 589 -24.52 -31.92 -1.79
N LEU A 590 -25.60 -32.03 -1.01
CA LEU A 590 -26.50 -30.90 -0.73
C LEU A 590 -25.74 -29.72 -0.11
N ILE A 591 -24.95 -29.96 0.93
CA ILE A 591 -24.18 -28.92 1.61
C ILE A 591 -23.15 -28.31 0.64
N ALA A 592 -22.45 -29.15 -0.13
CA ALA A 592 -21.49 -28.70 -1.14
C ALA A 592 -22.13 -27.74 -2.15
N ARG A 593 -23.33 -28.08 -2.64
CA ARG A 593 -24.10 -27.25 -3.57
C ARG A 593 -24.50 -25.91 -2.93
N LEU A 594 -24.99 -25.92 -1.69
CA LEU A 594 -25.37 -24.68 -1.00
C LEU A 594 -24.17 -23.76 -0.74
N TRP A 595 -23.00 -24.32 -0.43
CA TRP A 595 -21.76 -23.55 -0.33
C TRP A 595 -21.34 -23.00 -1.69
N ALA A 596 -21.36 -23.83 -2.73
CA ALA A 596 -21.03 -23.43 -4.10
C ALA A 596 -21.92 -22.27 -4.59
N GLU A 597 -23.23 -22.36 -4.39
CA GLU A 597 -24.17 -21.30 -4.74
C GLU A 597 -23.95 -20.02 -3.93
N GLN A 598 -23.72 -20.15 -2.61
CA GLN A 598 -23.59 -18.98 -1.73
C GLN A 598 -22.23 -18.27 -1.87
N LEU A 599 -21.18 -19.01 -2.19
CA LEU A 599 -19.81 -18.51 -2.37
C LEU A 599 -19.47 -18.27 -3.85
N ASN A 600 -20.41 -18.52 -4.77
CA ASN A 600 -20.25 -18.38 -6.22
C ASN A 600 -19.08 -19.21 -6.79
N LEU A 601 -18.99 -20.48 -6.36
CA LEU A 601 -17.96 -21.44 -6.77
C LEU A 601 -18.53 -22.53 -7.69
N ALA A 602 -17.71 -23.09 -8.57
CA ALA A 602 -18.13 -24.18 -9.46
C ALA A 602 -18.36 -25.51 -8.72
N GLN A 603 -17.50 -25.81 -7.75
CA GLN A 603 -17.58 -27.02 -6.92
C GLN A 603 -16.89 -26.78 -5.56
N VAL A 604 -17.27 -27.58 -4.57
CA VAL A 604 -16.64 -27.59 -3.23
C VAL A 604 -16.21 -29.01 -2.92
N ALA A 605 -14.92 -29.20 -2.65
CA ALA A 605 -14.32 -30.47 -2.25
C ALA A 605 -14.56 -30.78 -0.77
N ALA A 606 -14.43 -32.05 -0.39
CA ALA A 606 -14.70 -32.50 0.98
C ALA A 606 -13.80 -31.82 2.04
N ASP A 607 -12.55 -31.53 1.69
CA ASP A 607 -11.58 -30.86 2.56
C ASP A 607 -11.60 -29.33 2.45
N ASP A 608 -12.47 -28.76 1.61
CA ASP A 608 -12.55 -27.31 1.45
C ASP A 608 -13.07 -26.63 2.72
N HIS A 609 -12.37 -25.57 3.11
CA HIS A 609 -12.68 -24.79 4.30
C HIS A 609 -13.53 -23.57 3.94
N PHE A 610 -14.73 -23.45 4.53
CA PHE A 610 -15.72 -22.42 4.20
C PHE A 610 -15.14 -21.00 4.17
N PHE A 611 -14.38 -20.64 5.19
CA PHE A 611 -13.81 -19.30 5.33
C PHE A 611 -12.61 -19.05 4.42
N LEU A 612 -11.89 -20.11 4.02
CA LEU A 612 -10.83 -19.97 3.02
C LEU A 612 -11.43 -19.84 1.62
N LEU A 613 -12.65 -20.33 1.40
CA LEU A 613 -13.37 -20.17 0.14
C LEU A 613 -14.07 -18.80 -0.01
N GLY A 614 -13.81 -17.85 0.89
CA GLY A 614 -14.45 -16.52 0.88
C GLY A 614 -15.69 -16.41 1.77
N GLY A 615 -16.05 -17.47 2.51
CA GLY A 615 -17.14 -17.43 3.47
C GLY A 615 -16.90 -16.45 4.62
N ASN A 616 -17.95 -15.75 5.03
CA ASN A 616 -17.96 -14.87 6.20
C ASN A 616 -19.18 -15.19 7.09
N SER A 617 -19.34 -14.49 8.21
CA SER A 617 -20.45 -14.75 9.16
C SER A 617 -21.85 -14.56 8.55
N ILE A 618 -21.99 -13.68 7.55
CA ILE A 618 -23.25 -13.45 6.83
C ILE A 618 -23.53 -14.64 5.91
N ALA A 619 -22.56 -15.02 5.07
CA ALA A 619 -22.65 -16.19 4.21
C ALA A 619 -22.89 -17.48 5.03
N ALA A 620 -22.22 -17.63 6.16
CA ALA A 620 -22.42 -18.73 7.11
C ALA A 620 -23.88 -18.78 7.61
N THR A 621 -24.42 -17.62 8.01
CA THR A 621 -25.82 -17.52 8.46
C THR A 621 -26.81 -17.84 7.34
N GLN A 622 -26.55 -17.38 6.11
CA GLN A 622 -27.37 -17.65 4.94
C GLN A 622 -27.34 -19.13 4.54
N VAL A 623 -26.15 -19.74 4.49
CA VAL A 623 -26.00 -21.19 4.26
C VAL A 623 -26.79 -21.97 5.29
N ILE A 624 -26.64 -21.62 6.57
CA ILE A 624 -27.34 -22.30 7.67
C ILE A 624 -28.85 -22.13 7.54
N ALA A 625 -29.35 -20.93 7.26
CA ALA A 625 -30.78 -20.68 7.06
C ALA A 625 -31.35 -21.52 5.90
N ARG A 626 -30.67 -21.53 4.74
CA ARG A 626 -31.07 -22.36 3.59
C ARG A 626 -31.04 -23.86 3.92
N LEU A 627 -30.02 -24.31 4.64
CA LEU A 627 -29.92 -25.71 5.10
C LEU A 627 -31.06 -26.09 6.05
N ARG A 628 -31.44 -25.17 6.96
CA ARG A 628 -32.59 -25.39 7.87
C ARG A 628 -33.87 -25.56 7.08
N ASP A 629 -34.09 -24.71 6.08
CA ASP A 629 -35.29 -24.75 5.23
C ASP A 629 -35.34 -26.04 4.39
N GLU A 630 -34.22 -26.45 3.76
CA GLU A 630 -34.18 -27.66 2.92
C GLU A 630 -34.29 -28.97 3.73
N LEU A 631 -33.72 -29.02 4.94
CA LEU A 631 -33.67 -30.24 5.76
C LEU A 631 -34.74 -30.31 6.86
N GLY A 632 -35.40 -29.19 7.19
CA GLY A 632 -36.31 -29.11 8.31
C GLY A 632 -35.64 -29.29 9.68
N LEU A 633 -34.35 -28.94 9.80
CA LEU A 633 -33.54 -29.10 11.02
C LEU A 633 -33.28 -27.76 11.71
N ALA A 634 -33.10 -27.78 13.04
CA ALA A 634 -32.57 -26.63 13.78
C ALA A 634 -31.03 -26.66 13.81
N LEU A 635 -30.38 -25.87 12.94
CA LEU A 635 -28.91 -25.83 12.82
C LEU A 635 -28.32 -24.52 13.34
N SER A 636 -27.40 -24.56 14.30
CA SER A 636 -26.72 -23.35 14.77
C SER A 636 -25.59 -22.94 13.83
N VAL A 637 -25.39 -21.64 13.61
CA VAL A 637 -24.24 -21.13 12.85
C VAL A 637 -22.91 -21.54 13.48
N ARG A 638 -22.89 -21.75 14.80
CA ARG A 638 -21.74 -22.24 15.57
C ARG A 638 -21.17 -23.54 15.00
N LEU A 639 -22.02 -24.43 14.49
CA LEU A 639 -21.60 -25.72 13.96
C LEU A 639 -20.63 -25.56 12.77
N LEU A 640 -20.84 -24.52 11.95
CA LEU A 640 -19.97 -24.23 10.81
C LEU A 640 -18.63 -23.60 11.23
N PHE A 641 -18.58 -22.91 12.38
CA PHE A 641 -17.33 -22.40 12.94
C PHE A 641 -16.51 -23.52 13.62
N GLU A 642 -17.17 -24.46 14.29
CA GLU A 642 -16.50 -25.60 14.95
C GLU A 642 -16.03 -26.67 13.96
N ALA A 643 -16.73 -26.82 12.83
CA ALA A 643 -16.43 -27.78 11.79
C ALA A 643 -16.41 -27.09 10.41
N PRO A 644 -15.39 -26.28 10.09
CA PRO A 644 -15.41 -25.38 8.93
C PRO A 644 -15.06 -26.03 7.59
N THR A 645 -14.65 -27.29 7.56
CA THR A 645 -14.47 -28.05 6.32
C THR A 645 -15.78 -28.71 5.89
N LEU A 646 -16.06 -28.80 4.59
CA LEU A 646 -17.29 -29.43 4.08
C LEU A 646 -17.56 -30.81 4.69
N GLN A 647 -16.55 -31.67 4.77
CA GLN A 647 -16.65 -33.02 5.32
C GLN A 647 -17.02 -33.02 6.80
N ALA A 648 -16.32 -32.21 7.62
CA ALA A 648 -16.61 -32.11 9.04
C ALA A 648 -17.98 -31.50 9.30
N PHE A 649 -18.36 -30.46 8.56
CA PHE A 649 -19.67 -29.83 8.68
C PHE A 649 -20.79 -30.80 8.32
N ALA A 650 -20.64 -31.53 7.21
CA ALA A 650 -21.61 -32.54 6.78
C ALA A 650 -21.78 -33.66 7.81
N ALA A 651 -20.70 -34.09 8.47
CA ALA A 651 -20.77 -35.09 9.55
C ALA A 651 -21.54 -34.56 10.77
N VAL A 652 -21.31 -33.30 11.16
CA VAL A 652 -22.04 -32.66 12.27
C VAL A 652 -23.53 -32.50 11.94
N VAL A 653 -23.88 -32.08 10.73
CA VAL A 653 -25.29 -31.97 10.31
C VAL A 653 -25.95 -33.36 10.26
N ALA A 654 -25.24 -34.40 9.82
CA ALA A 654 -25.76 -35.77 9.81
C ALA A 654 -26.09 -36.26 11.23
N GLN A 655 -25.24 -35.93 12.20
CA GLN A 655 -25.47 -36.26 13.59
C GLN A 655 -26.73 -35.56 14.13
N VAL A 656 -26.90 -34.27 13.86
CA VAL A 656 -28.11 -33.51 14.25
C VAL A 656 -29.38 -34.10 13.61
N GLN A 657 -29.29 -34.59 12.38
CA GLN A 657 -30.40 -35.27 11.70
C GLN A 657 -30.74 -36.62 12.35
N ALA A 658 -29.74 -37.39 12.75
CA ALA A 658 -29.91 -38.66 13.46
C ALA A 658 -30.53 -38.48 14.86
N ASP A 659 -30.22 -37.36 15.52
CA ASP A 659 -30.70 -37.05 16.88
C ASP A 659 -32.14 -36.46 16.90
N GLY A 660 -32.81 -36.38 15.74
CA GLY A 660 -34.22 -35.99 15.64
C GLY A 660 -34.50 -34.49 15.72
N GLY A 661 -33.58 -33.65 15.22
CA GLY A 661 -33.77 -32.19 15.18
C GLY A 661 -35.09 -31.78 14.53
N VAL A 662 -35.87 -30.91 15.19
CA VAL A 662 -37.18 -30.43 14.71
C VAL A 662 -37.06 -28.98 14.21
N ALA A 663 -37.70 -28.66 13.09
CA ALA A 663 -37.77 -27.31 12.53
C ALA A 663 -38.37 -26.30 13.51
N GLN A 664 -37.80 -25.09 13.58
CA GLN A 664 -38.45 -23.93 14.18
C GLN A 664 -39.64 -23.52 13.30
N GLY A 665 -40.86 -23.43 13.85
CA GLY A 665 -42.07 -23.13 13.08
C GLY A 665 -42.03 -21.76 12.36
N ALA A 666 -42.74 -21.63 11.24
CA ALA A 666 -42.79 -20.41 10.43
C ALA A 666 -43.41 -19.21 11.17
N ILE A 667 -42.95 -17.99 10.85
CA ILE A 667 -43.50 -16.73 11.41
C ILE A 667 -44.79 -16.38 10.68
N ALA A 668 -45.89 -16.21 11.43
CA ALA A 668 -47.18 -15.81 10.88
C ALA A 668 -47.38 -14.29 10.95
N ALA A 669 -47.95 -13.70 9.89
CA ALA A 669 -48.31 -12.27 9.87
C ALA A 669 -49.51 -11.98 10.80
N LEU A 670 -49.42 -10.92 11.60
CA LEU A 670 -50.42 -10.56 12.60
C LEU A 670 -51.24 -9.31 12.22
N PRO A 671 -52.54 -9.25 12.58
CA PRO A 671 -53.36 -8.06 12.38
C PRO A 671 -52.83 -6.82 13.13
N ARG A 672 -52.82 -5.66 12.48
CA ARG A 672 -52.36 -4.36 13.06
C ARG A 672 -53.43 -3.55 13.78
N ALA A 673 -54.63 -4.10 13.93
CA ALA A 673 -55.78 -3.40 14.51
C ALA A 673 -55.71 -3.25 16.05
N GLN A 674 -54.80 -3.96 16.71
CA GLN A 674 -54.65 -3.99 18.16
C GLN A 674 -53.20 -3.78 18.57
N ALA A 675 -52.98 -3.35 19.82
CA ALA A 675 -51.64 -3.27 20.37
C ALA A 675 -51.03 -4.68 20.47
N LEU A 676 -49.78 -4.82 20.05
CA LEU A 676 -49.07 -6.09 20.00
C LEU A 676 -48.03 -6.14 21.13
N PRO A 677 -47.66 -7.33 21.63
CA PRO A 677 -46.60 -7.43 22.63
C PRO A 677 -45.27 -6.93 22.06
N GLN A 678 -44.48 -6.24 22.87
CA GLN A 678 -43.11 -5.86 22.51
C GLN A 678 -42.22 -7.11 22.38
N SER A 679 -41.23 -7.11 21.50
CA SER A 679 -40.18 -8.15 21.55
C SER A 679 -39.44 -8.10 22.90
N LEU A 680 -38.73 -9.16 23.29
CA LEU A 680 -37.95 -9.14 24.54
C LEU A 680 -36.85 -8.06 24.52
N ALA A 681 -36.26 -7.81 23.35
CA ALA A 681 -35.28 -6.73 23.16
C ALA A 681 -35.92 -5.34 23.28
N GLN A 682 -37.08 -5.12 22.66
CA GLN A 682 -37.83 -3.88 22.81
C GLN A 682 -38.23 -3.64 24.27
N ASN A 683 -38.66 -4.69 24.98
CA ASN A 683 -39.08 -4.62 26.36
C ASN A 683 -37.95 -4.15 27.30
N ARG A 684 -36.74 -4.66 27.11
CA ARG A 684 -35.56 -4.18 27.84
C ARG A 684 -35.33 -2.68 27.64
N LEU A 685 -35.36 -2.21 26.38
CA LEU A 685 -35.13 -0.80 26.07
C LEU A 685 -36.25 0.09 26.58
N TRP A 686 -37.49 -0.37 26.54
CA TRP A 686 -38.64 0.32 27.13
C TRP A 686 -38.47 0.51 28.64
N VAL A 687 -38.07 -0.53 29.38
CA VAL A 687 -37.81 -0.43 30.83
C VAL A 687 -36.65 0.53 31.14
N LEU A 688 -35.56 0.47 30.36
CA LEU A 688 -34.42 1.38 30.53
C LEU A 688 -34.81 2.84 30.25
N TRP A 689 -35.65 3.06 29.24
CA TRP A 689 -36.22 4.38 28.97
C TRP A 689 -37.13 4.84 30.11
N GLN A 690 -37.98 3.99 30.68
CA GLN A 690 -38.82 4.36 31.83
C GLN A 690 -37.99 4.73 33.07
N LEU A 691 -36.82 4.09 33.25
CA LEU A 691 -35.86 4.41 34.33
C LEU A 691 -35.19 5.79 34.12
N GLU A 692 -34.88 6.14 32.86
CA GLU A 692 -34.20 7.38 32.50
C GLU A 692 -34.75 7.97 31.17
N PRO A 693 -35.95 8.58 31.16
CA PRO A 693 -36.58 9.02 29.91
C PRO A 693 -35.81 10.14 29.18
N ALA A 694 -34.97 10.87 29.91
CA ALA A 694 -34.12 11.93 29.37
C ALA A 694 -32.76 11.42 28.86
N SER A 695 -32.47 10.12 28.95
CA SER A 695 -31.20 9.55 28.52
C SER A 695 -31.14 9.40 27.00
N ALA A 696 -30.00 9.78 26.42
CA ALA A 696 -29.69 9.57 25.00
C ALA A 696 -28.77 8.37 24.76
N ALA A 697 -28.52 7.54 25.78
CA ALA A 697 -27.60 6.40 25.69
C ALA A 697 -27.97 5.37 24.61
N TYR A 698 -29.24 5.34 24.21
CA TYR A 698 -29.78 4.44 23.19
C TYR A 698 -30.22 5.17 21.91
N ASN A 699 -29.71 6.38 21.69
CA ASN A 699 -29.80 7.01 20.38
C ASN A 699 -28.76 6.40 19.44
N ILE A 700 -29.13 6.22 18.16
CA ILE A 700 -28.26 5.81 17.07
C ILE A 700 -28.11 7.01 16.13
N PRO A 701 -27.13 7.90 16.36
CA PRO A 701 -26.86 9.02 15.48
C PRO A 701 -25.96 8.60 14.30
N GLY A 702 -26.31 9.05 13.10
CA GLY A 702 -25.53 8.92 11.88
C GLY A 702 -25.49 10.25 11.12
N ALA A 703 -24.46 10.44 10.29
CA ALA A 703 -24.38 11.62 9.42
C ALA A 703 -23.70 11.29 8.09
N LEU A 704 -24.22 11.87 7.00
CA LEU A 704 -23.61 11.85 5.68
C LEU A 704 -23.15 13.25 5.29
N ARG A 705 -21.98 13.38 4.68
CA ARG A 705 -21.55 14.62 4.01
C ARG A 705 -21.86 14.48 2.53
N LEU A 706 -22.70 15.37 2.01
CA LEU A 706 -23.16 15.35 0.63
C LEU A 706 -22.50 16.51 -0.12
N ARG A 707 -21.94 16.22 -1.30
CA ARG A 707 -21.28 17.21 -2.17
C ARG A 707 -21.92 17.22 -3.55
N GLY A 708 -22.14 18.40 -4.11
CA GLY A 708 -22.77 18.61 -5.41
C GLY A 708 -24.24 19.07 -5.30
N GLU A 709 -24.94 19.00 -6.43
CA GLU A 709 -26.37 19.30 -6.50
C GLU A 709 -27.21 18.28 -5.71
N LEU A 710 -28.17 18.78 -4.92
CA LEU A 710 -29.04 17.98 -4.05
C LEU A 710 -30.50 18.32 -4.33
N ASP A 711 -31.33 17.31 -4.59
CA ASP A 711 -32.77 17.47 -4.71
C ASP A 711 -33.43 17.24 -3.34
N GLU A 712 -33.71 18.34 -2.64
CA GLU A 712 -34.28 18.29 -1.29
C GLU A 712 -35.69 17.66 -1.26
N ALA A 713 -36.47 17.82 -2.34
CA ALA A 713 -37.82 17.27 -2.43
C ALA A 713 -37.76 15.74 -2.63
N ALA A 714 -36.84 15.27 -3.49
CA ALA A 714 -36.57 13.85 -3.64
C ALA A 714 -36.10 13.23 -2.32
N LEU A 715 -35.20 13.91 -1.59
CA LEU A 715 -34.72 13.46 -0.28
C LEU A 715 -35.85 13.31 0.74
N ALA A 716 -36.70 14.33 0.89
CA ALA A 716 -37.83 14.30 1.81
C ALA A 716 -38.83 13.19 1.45
N SER A 717 -39.16 13.04 0.16
CA SER A 717 -40.08 12.00 -0.33
C SER A 717 -39.54 10.58 -0.10
N SER A 718 -38.22 10.40 -0.19
CA SER A 718 -37.55 9.10 0.00
C SER A 718 -37.62 8.65 1.45
N PHE A 719 -37.35 9.54 2.41
CA PHE A 719 -37.54 9.23 3.83
C PHE A 719 -39.02 9.00 4.18
N GLN A 720 -39.93 9.77 3.60
CA GLN A 720 -41.37 9.54 3.79
C GLN A 720 -41.79 8.15 3.29
N ALA A 721 -41.27 7.71 2.15
CA ALA A 721 -41.52 6.37 1.63
C ALA A 721 -40.98 5.27 2.55
N LEU A 722 -39.81 5.47 3.17
CA LEU A 722 -39.27 4.55 4.19
C LEU A 722 -40.16 4.49 5.43
N VAL A 723 -40.62 5.63 5.95
CA VAL A 723 -41.52 5.69 7.11
C VAL A 723 -42.84 4.95 6.83
N VAL A 724 -43.36 5.04 5.61
CA VAL A 724 -44.57 4.29 5.20
C VAL A 724 -44.28 2.79 5.13
N ARG A 725 -43.18 2.40 4.49
CA ARG A 725 -42.80 1.01 4.21
C ARG A 725 -42.45 0.22 5.47
N HIS A 726 -41.68 0.81 6.38
CA HIS A 726 -41.19 0.14 7.58
C HIS A 726 -42.03 0.49 8.81
N GLU A 727 -42.86 -0.46 9.25
CA GLU A 727 -43.74 -0.29 10.43
C GLU A 727 -42.98 0.19 11.68
N SER A 728 -41.75 -0.28 11.90
CA SER A 728 -40.91 0.11 13.03
C SER A 728 -40.67 1.62 13.10
N LEU A 729 -40.55 2.34 11.98
CA LEU A 729 -40.32 3.79 11.94
C LEU A 729 -41.54 4.61 12.39
N ARG A 730 -42.73 3.99 12.40
CA ARG A 730 -44.01 4.58 12.83
C ARG A 730 -44.63 3.82 13.99
N THR A 731 -43.80 3.15 14.79
CA THR A 731 -44.21 2.43 15.99
C THR A 731 -43.95 3.27 17.24
N VAL A 732 -44.92 3.29 18.15
CA VAL A 732 -44.81 3.86 19.50
C VAL A 732 -45.02 2.78 20.56
N PHE A 733 -44.55 3.04 21.77
CA PHE A 733 -44.53 2.08 22.88
C PHE A 733 -45.40 2.60 24.02
N ALA A 734 -46.12 1.70 24.68
CA ALA A 734 -47.01 2.07 25.78
C ALA A 734 -47.14 0.92 26.76
N ASP A 735 -47.73 1.21 27.92
CA ASP A 735 -48.29 0.20 28.81
C ASP A 735 -49.80 0.04 28.54
N SER A 736 -50.28 -1.20 28.50
CA SER A 736 -51.71 -1.52 28.44
C SER A 736 -52.04 -2.57 29.50
N ASN A 737 -52.71 -2.17 30.58
CA ASN A 737 -53.08 -3.03 31.71
C ASN A 737 -51.88 -3.73 32.38
N GLY A 738 -50.77 -3.02 32.54
CA GLY A 738 -49.53 -3.57 33.13
C GLY A 738 -48.75 -4.48 32.18
N GLN A 739 -49.07 -4.47 30.88
CA GLN A 739 -48.34 -5.18 29.84
C GLN A 739 -47.69 -4.18 28.86
N PRO A 740 -46.36 -4.21 28.71
CA PRO A 740 -45.68 -3.41 27.71
C PRO A 740 -46.04 -3.84 26.29
N VAL A 741 -46.60 -2.91 25.51
CA VAL A 741 -47.07 -3.12 24.15
C VAL A 741 -46.40 -2.16 23.16
N GLN A 742 -46.43 -2.55 21.89
CA GLN A 742 -46.08 -1.72 20.75
C GLN A 742 -47.33 -1.43 19.91
N ARG A 743 -47.45 -0.21 19.40
CA ARG A 743 -48.56 0.26 18.58
C ARG A 743 -48.02 0.83 17.28
N ILE A 744 -48.38 0.19 16.18
CA ILE A 744 -48.01 0.62 14.84
C ILE A 744 -49.04 1.64 14.37
N LEU A 745 -48.60 2.88 14.15
CA LEU A 745 -49.48 3.96 13.71
C LEU A 745 -49.82 3.78 12.23
N PRO A 746 -51.09 3.90 11.78
CA PRO A 746 -51.46 3.77 10.36
C PRO A 746 -50.72 4.76 9.46
N SER A 747 -50.47 5.95 9.97
CA SER A 747 -49.65 6.99 9.37
C SER A 747 -48.92 7.77 10.46
N LEU A 748 -47.81 8.40 10.10
CA LEU A 748 -47.02 9.27 10.95
C LEU A 748 -46.76 10.58 10.18
N ASP A 749 -47.08 11.71 10.80
CA ASP A 749 -46.74 13.03 10.27
C ASP A 749 -45.26 13.30 10.57
N TRP A 750 -44.40 12.87 9.64
CA TRP A 750 -42.95 13.02 9.71
C TRP A 750 -42.50 14.17 8.82
N GLN A 751 -41.52 14.95 9.29
CA GLN A 751 -41.00 16.10 8.56
C GLN A 751 -39.47 16.13 8.56
N LEU A 752 -38.90 16.47 7.40
CA LEU A 752 -37.48 16.76 7.26
C LEU A 752 -37.19 18.13 7.90
N THR A 753 -36.27 18.16 8.87
CA THR A 753 -35.78 19.44 9.40
C THR A 753 -34.71 19.99 8.47
N GLN A 754 -34.77 21.27 8.12
CA GLN A 754 -33.77 21.95 7.31
C GLN A 754 -33.11 23.08 8.10
N LEU A 755 -31.78 23.14 8.08
CA LEU A 755 -31.00 24.19 8.72
C LEU A 755 -30.00 24.78 7.72
N ASP A 756 -29.95 26.10 7.64
CA ASP A 756 -28.87 26.80 6.95
C ASP A 756 -27.81 27.20 7.97
N LEU A 757 -26.65 26.53 7.90
CA LEU A 757 -25.48 26.81 8.73
C LEU A 757 -24.28 27.22 7.86
N SER A 758 -24.53 27.73 6.64
CA SER A 758 -23.47 28.13 5.70
C SER A 758 -22.60 29.30 6.21
N ALA A 759 -23.12 30.07 7.16
CA ALA A 759 -22.40 31.17 7.82
C ALA A 759 -21.70 30.76 9.14
N GLU A 760 -21.82 29.50 9.57
CA GLU A 760 -21.31 29.01 10.86
C GLU A 760 -19.95 28.32 10.69
N THR A 761 -19.16 28.29 11.77
CA THR A 761 -17.87 27.58 11.76
C THR A 761 -18.05 26.06 11.84
N ALA A 762 -17.08 25.29 11.32
CA ALA A 762 -17.13 23.82 11.38
C ALA A 762 -17.29 23.28 12.81
N ALA A 763 -16.67 23.92 13.80
CA ALA A 763 -16.80 23.56 15.22
C ALA A 763 -18.23 23.79 15.75
N SER A 764 -18.87 24.91 15.38
CA SER A 764 -20.26 25.22 15.72
C SER A 764 -21.22 24.18 15.12
N VAL A 765 -21.00 23.81 13.84
CA VAL A 765 -21.77 22.77 13.15
C VAL A 765 -21.62 21.42 13.86
N GLN A 766 -20.40 21.03 14.22
CA GLN A 766 -20.15 19.79 14.96
C GLN A 766 -20.86 19.78 16.33
N GLN A 767 -20.77 20.88 17.08
CA GLN A 767 -21.41 20.99 18.39
C GLN A 767 -22.94 20.89 18.29
N ARG A 768 -23.55 21.50 17.25
CA ARG A 768 -25.00 21.40 17.00
C ARG A 768 -25.40 19.96 16.65
N ARG A 769 -24.62 19.27 15.82
CA ARG A 769 -24.83 17.85 15.51
C ARG A 769 -24.79 16.97 16.76
N GLU A 770 -23.77 17.16 17.61
CA GLU A 770 -23.66 16.43 18.88
C GLU A 770 -24.80 16.74 19.85
N THR A 771 -25.29 17.98 19.84
CA THR A 771 -26.46 18.39 20.63
C THR A 771 -27.72 17.69 20.14
N GLU A 772 -27.97 17.65 18.82
CA GLU A 772 -29.09 16.91 18.22
C GLU A 772 -29.01 15.43 18.59
N ALA A 773 -27.85 14.80 18.38
CA ALA A 773 -27.63 13.38 18.68
C ALA A 773 -27.94 13.01 20.14
N ARG A 774 -27.76 13.95 21.08
CA ARG A 774 -28.02 13.77 22.52
C ARG A 774 -29.43 14.17 22.96
N GLN A 775 -30.29 14.65 22.06
CA GLN A 775 -31.67 14.93 22.44
C GLN A 775 -32.44 13.62 22.64
N PRO A 776 -33.13 13.43 23.77
CA PRO A 776 -33.86 12.19 24.05
C PRO A 776 -35.11 12.04 23.18
N PHE A 777 -35.50 10.79 22.92
CA PHE A 777 -36.77 10.47 22.28
C PHE A 777 -37.88 10.20 23.30
N ASP A 778 -39.10 10.60 22.97
CA ASP A 778 -40.32 10.18 23.69
C ASP A 778 -40.89 8.93 23.01
N LEU A 779 -40.71 7.77 23.66
CA LEU A 779 -41.14 6.47 23.12
C LEU A 779 -42.66 6.30 23.06
N GLU A 780 -43.43 7.10 23.79
CA GLU A 780 -44.90 7.05 23.78
C GLU A 780 -45.52 7.83 22.63
N ARG A 781 -44.83 8.88 22.17
CA ARG A 781 -45.36 9.82 21.17
C ARG A 781 -44.70 9.69 19.81
N GLY A 782 -43.41 9.38 19.75
CA GLY A 782 -42.62 9.45 18.52
C GLY A 782 -42.60 10.87 17.90
N PRO A 783 -42.14 10.99 16.63
CA PRO A 783 -41.46 9.96 15.83
C PRO A 783 -40.12 9.55 16.44
N LEU A 784 -39.73 8.29 16.26
CA LEU A 784 -38.47 7.73 16.78
C LEU A 784 -37.31 7.79 15.77
N LEU A 785 -37.48 8.63 14.76
CA LEU A 785 -36.55 8.98 13.70
C LEU A 785 -36.57 10.50 13.53
N ARG A 786 -35.39 11.12 13.56
CA ARG A 786 -35.19 12.52 13.18
C ARG A 786 -34.19 12.61 12.05
N VAL A 787 -34.49 13.46 11.07
CA VAL A 787 -33.59 13.73 9.96
C VAL A 787 -33.45 15.24 9.82
N THR A 788 -32.21 15.70 9.80
CA THR A 788 -31.87 17.12 9.63
C THR A 788 -30.94 17.28 8.43
N LEU A 789 -31.41 17.98 7.41
CA LEU A 789 -30.57 18.43 6.30
C LEU A 789 -29.97 19.79 6.66
N VAL A 790 -28.64 19.85 6.67
CA VAL A 790 -27.86 21.04 7.00
C VAL A 790 -27.14 21.53 5.75
N ARG A 791 -27.41 22.75 5.34
CA ARG A 791 -26.68 23.42 4.25
C ARG A 791 -25.45 24.12 4.80
N LEU A 792 -24.28 23.82 4.22
CA LEU A 792 -22.99 24.44 4.54
C LEU A 792 -22.45 25.32 3.42
N GLY A 793 -22.94 25.13 2.19
CA GLY A 793 -22.58 25.94 1.03
C GLY A 793 -23.60 25.78 -0.10
N SER A 794 -23.25 26.19 -1.32
CA SER A 794 -24.08 25.95 -2.51
C SER A 794 -24.12 24.48 -2.92
N GLU A 795 -23.02 23.77 -2.71
CA GLU A 795 -22.84 22.36 -3.10
C GLU A 795 -22.37 21.50 -1.92
N GLU A 796 -22.48 22.00 -0.69
CA GLU A 796 -22.01 21.29 0.50
C GLU A 796 -23.12 21.19 1.53
N HIS A 797 -23.46 19.95 1.90
CA HIS A 797 -24.51 19.64 2.86
C HIS A 797 -24.07 18.55 3.85
N GLN A 798 -24.71 18.52 5.01
CA GLN A 798 -24.71 17.36 5.90
C GLN A 798 -26.12 16.86 6.10
N LEU A 799 -26.32 15.55 6.05
CA LEU A 799 -27.58 14.90 6.39
C LEU A 799 -27.40 14.16 7.70
N TRP A 800 -27.99 14.66 8.79
CA TRP A 800 -27.99 14.02 10.10
C TRP A 800 -29.22 13.13 10.22
N VAL A 801 -29.03 11.89 10.67
CA VAL A 801 -30.09 10.89 10.81
C VAL A 801 -29.92 10.25 12.18
N THR A 802 -30.88 10.46 13.07
CA THR A 802 -30.83 9.94 14.45
C THR A 802 -32.09 9.11 14.72
N LEU A 803 -31.91 7.87 15.16
CA LEU A 803 -33.00 6.95 15.53
C LEU A 803 -32.88 6.51 16.98
N HIS A 804 -33.96 6.00 17.57
CA HIS A 804 -33.87 5.26 18.83
C HIS A 804 -33.60 3.78 18.60
N HIS A 805 -32.72 3.16 19.38
CA HIS A 805 -32.30 1.75 19.23
C HIS A 805 -33.46 0.74 19.40
N ILE A 806 -34.61 1.17 19.93
CA ILE A 806 -35.80 0.32 20.07
C ILE A 806 -36.48 0.00 18.73
N ILE A 807 -36.22 0.78 17.68
CA ILE A 807 -36.82 0.59 16.35
C ILE A 807 -35.80 0.23 15.26
N ALA A 808 -34.50 0.27 15.57
CA ALA A 808 -33.42 0.02 14.62
C ALA A 808 -32.16 -0.52 15.31
N ASP A 809 -31.35 -1.26 14.55
CA ASP A 809 -30.02 -1.75 14.92
C ASP A 809 -29.05 -1.59 13.72
N GLY A 810 -27.81 -2.06 13.85
CA GLY A 810 -26.81 -1.95 12.78
C GLY A 810 -27.22 -2.60 11.45
N TRP A 811 -27.94 -3.73 11.48
CA TRP A 811 -28.43 -4.38 10.27
C TRP A 811 -29.55 -3.56 9.62
N SER A 812 -30.47 -3.07 10.43
CA SER A 812 -31.57 -2.21 9.99
C SER A 812 -31.06 -0.96 9.28
N MET A 813 -29.95 -0.38 9.75
CA MET A 813 -29.34 0.79 9.12
C MET A 813 -28.87 0.51 7.69
N ASN A 814 -28.27 -0.66 7.43
CA ASN A 814 -27.84 -1.03 6.08
C ASN A 814 -29.03 -1.15 5.11
N ILE A 815 -30.14 -1.75 5.57
CA ILE A 815 -31.38 -1.84 4.79
C ILE A 815 -31.92 -0.44 4.48
N LEU A 816 -32.01 0.44 5.50
CA LEU A 816 -32.52 1.80 5.33
C LEU A 816 -31.67 2.62 4.36
N ILE A 817 -30.34 2.46 4.37
CA ILE A 817 -29.42 3.16 3.46
C ILE A 817 -29.56 2.65 2.01
N ASP A 818 -29.60 1.33 1.79
CA ASP A 818 -29.79 0.76 0.45
C ASP A 818 -31.13 1.18 -0.15
N GLU A 819 -32.23 1.03 0.60
CA GLU A 819 -33.56 1.42 0.13
C GLU A 819 -33.67 2.94 -0.05
N PHE A 820 -33.10 3.77 0.84
CA PHE A 820 -33.04 5.23 0.68
C PHE A 820 -32.38 5.60 -0.65
N SER A 821 -31.23 5.00 -0.95
CA SER A 821 -30.45 5.30 -2.16
C SER A 821 -31.23 5.00 -3.43
N ARG A 822 -31.95 3.86 -3.46
CA ARG A 822 -32.83 3.47 -4.59
C ARG A 822 -34.03 4.40 -4.73
N LEU A 823 -34.69 4.74 -3.62
CA LEU A 823 -35.83 5.64 -3.59
C LEU A 823 -35.43 7.05 -4.05
N TYR A 824 -34.31 7.57 -3.57
CA TYR A 824 -33.79 8.88 -3.92
C TYR A 824 -33.41 8.94 -5.41
N ALA A 825 -32.67 7.94 -5.92
CA ALA A 825 -32.30 7.88 -7.32
C ALA A 825 -33.52 7.86 -8.26
N ALA A 826 -34.57 7.10 -7.91
CA ALA A 826 -35.81 7.08 -8.67
C ALA A 826 -36.56 8.43 -8.59
N ALA A 827 -36.65 9.02 -7.38
CA ALA A 827 -37.33 10.29 -7.16
C ALA A 827 -36.67 11.45 -7.93
N CYS A 828 -35.34 11.53 -7.96
CA CYS A 828 -34.60 12.52 -8.77
C CYS A 828 -34.89 12.40 -10.28
N GLN A 829 -35.29 11.21 -10.76
CA GLN A 829 -35.67 10.97 -12.15
C GLN A 829 -37.18 11.11 -12.40
N GLY A 830 -37.97 11.51 -11.39
CA GLY A 830 -39.42 11.54 -11.45
C GLY A 830 -40.06 10.14 -11.58
N GLN A 831 -39.36 9.09 -11.18
CA GLN A 831 -39.81 7.69 -11.23
C GLN A 831 -40.20 7.18 -9.83
N GLN A 832 -40.98 6.09 -9.79
CA GLN A 832 -41.24 5.34 -8.56
C GLN A 832 -40.36 4.09 -8.52
N ALA A 833 -39.58 3.92 -7.45
CA ALA A 833 -38.79 2.70 -7.24
C ALA A 833 -39.71 1.50 -6.96
N GLN A 834 -39.45 0.38 -7.62
CA GLN A 834 -40.12 -0.90 -7.32
C GLN A 834 -39.29 -1.69 -6.30
N LEU A 835 -39.69 -1.61 -5.03
CA LEU A 835 -39.14 -2.45 -3.97
C LEU A 835 -40.04 -3.66 -3.74
N ALA A 836 -39.46 -4.84 -3.55
CA ALA A 836 -40.22 -6.06 -3.26
C ALA A 836 -41.08 -5.87 -1.98
N PRO A 837 -42.31 -6.42 -1.93
CA PRO A 837 -43.16 -6.34 -0.76
C PRO A 837 -42.51 -7.08 0.43
N LEU A 838 -42.62 -6.50 1.62
CA LEU A 838 -42.15 -7.13 2.86
C LEU A 838 -43.16 -8.20 3.27
N ALA A 839 -42.73 -9.46 3.32
CA ALA A 839 -43.60 -10.58 3.69
C ALA A 839 -43.91 -10.62 5.20
N LEU A 840 -43.02 -10.03 6.02
CA LEU A 840 -43.09 -9.99 7.47
C LEU A 840 -42.65 -8.62 7.96
N HIS A 841 -43.11 -8.23 9.15
CA HIS A 841 -42.59 -7.08 9.87
C HIS A 841 -42.17 -7.44 11.31
N TYR A 842 -41.54 -6.50 11.99
CA TYR A 842 -40.90 -6.76 13.29
C TYR A 842 -41.86 -7.23 14.38
N ALA A 843 -43.11 -6.75 14.39
CA ALA A 843 -44.10 -7.18 15.37
C ALA A 843 -44.54 -8.65 15.21
N ASP A 844 -44.46 -9.19 13.99
CA ASP A 844 -44.71 -10.60 13.69
C ASP A 844 -43.61 -11.46 14.31
N TYR A 845 -42.35 -11.08 14.07
CA TYR A 845 -41.18 -11.71 14.68
C TYR A 845 -41.22 -11.65 16.22
N GLY A 846 -41.50 -10.48 16.79
CA GLY A 846 -41.51 -10.30 18.25
C GLY A 846 -42.54 -11.19 18.95
N SER A 847 -43.70 -11.37 18.33
CA SER A 847 -44.77 -12.25 18.85
C SER A 847 -44.42 -13.72 18.66
N TRP A 848 -43.90 -14.11 17.50
CA TRP A 848 -43.41 -15.47 17.24
C TRP A 848 -42.30 -15.88 18.23
N GLN A 849 -41.33 -15.00 18.49
CA GLN A 849 -40.22 -15.28 19.41
C GLN A 849 -40.73 -15.61 20.81
N ARG A 850 -41.72 -14.85 21.30
CA ARG A 850 -42.34 -15.11 22.61
C ARG A 850 -43.02 -16.47 22.65
N GLN A 851 -43.84 -16.77 21.64
CA GLN A 851 -44.52 -18.07 21.56
C GLN A 851 -43.53 -19.24 21.51
N TRP A 852 -42.46 -19.11 20.72
CA TRP A 852 -41.40 -20.13 20.64
C TRP A 852 -40.71 -20.35 21.99
N LEU A 853 -40.42 -19.27 22.72
CA LEU A 853 -39.83 -19.35 24.06
C LEU A 853 -40.78 -19.99 25.08
N GLU A 854 -42.07 -19.64 25.04
CA GLU A 854 -43.12 -20.20 25.90
C GLU A 854 -43.36 -21.70 25.67
N GLN A 855 -43.05 -22.21 24.47
CA GLN A 855 -43.15 -23.63 24.12
C GLN A 855 -42.06 -24.52 24.74
N GLY A 856 -41.20 -23.98 25.61
CA GLY A 856 -40.24 -24.74 26.42
C GLY A 856 -38.78 -24.34 26.22
N GLU A 857 -38.46 -23.63 25.13
CA GLU A 857 -37.10 -23.19 24.85
C GLU A 857 -36.57 -22.20 25.91
N SER A 858 -37.46 -21.38 26.49
CA SER A 858 -37.10 -20.46 27.58
C SER A 858 -36.45 -21.20 28.75
N ALA A 859 -37.03 -22.33 29.17
CA ALA A 859 -36.49 -23.13 30.27
C ALA A 859 -35.11 -23.70 29.92
N ARG A 860 -34.97 -24.27 28.72
CA ARG A 860 -33.70 -24.85 28.25
C ARG A 860 -32.56 -23.84 28.22
N GLN A 861 -32.81 -22.64 27.68
CA GLN A 861 -31.79 -21.58 27.62
C GLN A 861 -31.49 -21.00 29.01
N LEU A 862 -32.51 -20.83 29.85
CA LEU A 862 -32.34 -20.34 31.21
C LEU A 862 -31.51 -21.30 32.06
N ASP A 863 -31.77 -22.61 31.97
CA ASP A 863 -31.02 -23.64 32.70
C ASP A 863 -29.56 -23.65 32.29
N TYR A 864 -29.28 -23.53 30.99
CA TYR A 864 -27.91 -23.37 30.49
C TYR A 864 -27.22 -22.14 31.10
N TRP A 865 -27.85 -20.96 31.03
CA TRP A 865 -27.24 -19.74 31.54
C TRP A 865 -27.06 -19.74 33.06
N LYS A 866 -28.00 -20.32 33.82
CA LYS A 866 -27.82 -20.53 35.26
C LYS A 866 -26.61 -21.42 35.55
N ALA A 867 -26.45 -22.51 34.79
CA ALA A 867 -25.30 -23.40 34.95
C ALA A 867 -23.96 -22.73 34.61
N GLN A 868 -23.93 -21.82 33.62
CA GLN A 868 -22.70 -21.10 33.23
C GLN A 868 -22.36 -19.93 34.15
N LEU A 869 -23.37 -19.16 34.58
CA LEU A 869 -23.16 -17.92 35.33
C LEU A 869 -23.10 -18.15 36.85
N GLY A 870 -23.58 -19.29 37.35
CA GLY A 870 -23.64 -19.60 38.77
C GLY A 870 -24.55 -18.63 39.55
N ASP A 871 -24.35 -18.60 40.88
CA ASP A 871 -25.16 -17.77 41.79
C ASP A 871 -24.49 -16.42 42.15
N GLU A 872 -23.21 -16.24 41.82
CA GLU A 872 -22.45 -15.01 42.11
C GLU A 872 -21.90 -14.37 40.82
N PRO A 873 -22.27 -13.12 40.50
CA PRO A 873 -21.73 -12.44 39.33
C PRO A 873 -20.26 -12.05 39.59
N ALA A 874 -19.35 -12.57 38.77
CA ALA A 874 -17.94 -12.16 38.79
C ALA A 874 -17.83 -10.67 38.39
N VAL A 875 -17.33 -9.84 39.31
CA VAL A 875 -17.01 -8.44 39.02
C VAL A 875 -15.60 -8.35 38.48
N LEU A 876 -15.46 -7.92 37.22
CA LEU A 876 -14.14 -7.66 36.63
C LEU A 876 -13.47 -6.48 37.36
N ASP A 877 -12.27 -6.73 37.87
CA ASP A 877 -11.43 -5.71 38.50
C ASP A 877 -10.61 -4.99 37.43
N LEU A 878 -11.22 -3.97 36.83
CA LEU A 878 -10.59 -3.11 35.83
C LEU A 878 -9.91 -1.93 36.53
N ALA A 879 -8.75 -1.51 36.04
CA ALA A 879 -8.02 -0.34 36.53
C ALA A 879 -8.75 0.96 36.15
N THR A 880 -9.83 1.25 36.85
CA THR A 880 -10.70 2.43 36.63
C THR A 880 -10.10 3.67 37.29
N ASP A 881 -10.22 4.82 36.64
CA ASP A 881 -9.73 6.12 37.15
C ASP A 881 -10.39 6.52 38.48
N HIS A 882 -11.59 5.98 38.75
CA HIS A 882 -12.36 6.21 39.96
C HIS A 882 -12.97 4.90 40.46
N PRO A 883 -13.07 4.69 41.80
CA PRO A 883 -13.74 3.52 42.35
C PRO A 883 -15.19 3.48 41.86
N ARG A 884 -15.67 2.29 41.47
CA ARG A 884 -17.06 2.08 41.07
C ARG A 884 -17.97 2.56 42.21
N SER A 885 -18.64 3.69 42.00
CA SER A 885 -19.54 4.28 42.99
C SER A 885 -20.70 3.32 43.23
N ALA A 886 -20.68 2.62 44.37
CA ALA A 886 -21.83 1.85 44.82
C ALA A 886 -22.99 2.81 45.10
N GLN A 887 -24.18 2.52 44.55
CA GLN A 887 -25.49 3.11 44.86
C GLN A 887 -25.86 4.45 44.18
N LEU A 888 -26.64 4.34 43.10
CA LEU A 888 -27.82 5.21 42.92
C LEU A 888 -29.04 4.30 42.95
N HIS A 889 -29.78 4.28 44.06
CA HIS A 889 -31.07 3.61 44.16
C HIS A 889 -32.08 4.33 43.25
N LYS A 890 -32.18 3.91 41.98
CA LYS A 890 -33.33 4.24 41.13
C LYS A 890 -34.41 3.19 41.34
N THR A 891 -35.37 3.50 42.21
CA THR A 891 -36.60 2.71 42.37
C THR A 891 -37.51 2.97 41.18
N ALA A 892 -37.36 2.21 40.08
CA ALA A 892 -38.46 2.01 39.12
C ALA A 892 -38.89 0.54 38.98
N ALA A 893 -38.35 -0.36 39.80
CA ALA A 893 -38.88 -1.71 39.92
C ALA A 893 -40.00 -1.74 40.97
N ARG A 894 -41.23 -1.46 40.55
CA ARG A 894 -42.45 -1.99 41.17
C ARG A 894 -43.49 -2.31 40.12
#